data_AF-A0A1Q6R0M2-F1
#
_entry.id   AF-A0A1Q6R0M2-F1
#
_cell.length_a   1.000
_cell.length_b   1.000
_cell.length_c   1.000
_cell.angle_alpha   90.00
_cell.angle_beta   90.00
_cell.angle_gamma   90.00
#
_symmetry.space_group_name_H-M   'P 1'
#
loop_
_entity.id
_entity.type
_entity.pdbx_description
1 polymer ?
#
loop_
_entity_poly.entity_id
_entity_poly.type
_entity_poly.pdbx_seq_one_letter_code
_entity_poly.pdbx_strand_id
1 'polypeptide(L)'
;MKAEARYAGLFGVVKDAEIRGVVVQGIAASTDSSSGDAAGLVARTKGSTVTITECGSEVAVSGGANGGGILGKNASSSTVVTISACYNTGDISGKARAGGISGDNTGEVNISDCYNTGSITGGSYAGGGIRGYYGGFVGTVANCYNSGAVTGTNTGAIAPGANSRISNCFYLDSGTDGNSGAAAQTAQQMQELAISDAFEHVAGRNGGMPVLKWQKLAPVVKDPVLAQNVEFGLEQVHLTNSSAMEVEDGVGMLASSQLTWDAVDGAEGYVITLWRQTAELVEGEDYTQMVLARATAFSANGTETDYDCAAELAEQGEGVYYATVTAVVDGAYTEPSLEYVDEYVAGYQMPYDRMSTVTNVKWEGTVLHWDKKPYFTAEQIYTILLSIVEDDGSYRTLTPVEVSGNAGMADLGNTFAAGRRYAAQVIAHSDADILETMGLTDSRPSQAVIYDGSGTPEVPDDHDDTWVAITSAQQWIDLANVEDMPSDPADSRSDSQQKVEWSKKYYLANDLDFSQLSAAYQTKTKSIGNTTNRFNGVLDGNGYVIRGLTLSNYDSGLFWYVGASGYIYDLKVENANVLFSDNAAVLVHNNYGLMEQCAVVNTNITADTGAVLGGMVSRNYGTIRDSYVEGGTLTSNSTTSTGHAGFVGANEEGGLIERCWTSMSVSTQSDYAGGFVGLGYGGTIRNCFALGNVSGRGYSGGFVGRSVFQGNAYESCYAAGIVTVAGAEGNGFIGGNKPDSGFQYDQSEGVWNCYYNSENTGAHGYGAEPRTGMQMRLADFVRELGSGIWTRDDAVNGGLPYLTTVKAPETAKTADITVHVAVVTYDKETYTFDFDHKSVVDVTVESTGNTRVVDVMDAAQAQGKLTYSYSTTATFGRFIHTINGHAVNAPDGWMFTINDALSNVSASTASVKDGDRVLWFEGTTENQFQGPLWAELDGSTIQWETISTVAELQALAASKDPAVLAKNYKLARDLDLSGVTFSGIGSASAPFTGMFDGQGHTVSHVTVKGGDNAGFFNVTLGAVIKNLHLSDVNVTGGSRVGGLVGWARAELDRQDMAGSKAGLAGSCTVSGTVSGSRAVGGLVGLNEGLSDQETLFSVASAVDKCTAAVSVSGKEKVGGLVGENSGSITRSAAQGSVTAPDGVMVGGFAGDNSGSIYDSHAEGEVRGKSYTGGFVGISDGTVKNCYSLGSVTGTDYTAPGWCR
;
A
#
# COMPACT_ATOMS: atom_id res chain seq x y z
N MET A 1 -2.55 12.58 91.13
CA MET A 1 -3.39 13.55 91.88
C MET A 1 -4.76 12.95 92.19
N LYS A 2 -5.38 13.33 93.30
CA LYS A 2 -6.81 13.09 93.56
C LYS A 2 -7.45 14.41 94.01
N ALA A 3 -8.24 15.05 93.14
CA ALA A 3 -8.82 16.35 93.40
C ALA A 3 -10.35 16.26 93.43
N GLU A 4 -10.98 16.52 94.57
CA GLU A 4 -12.44 16.57 94.74
C GLU A 4 -12.85 17.94 95.27
N ALA A 5 -13.26 18.85 94.39
CA ALA A 5 -13.58 20.25 94.75
C ALA A 5 -14.56 20.88 93.76
N ARG A 6 -15.13 22.04 94.07
CA ARG A 6 -15.98 22.77 93.10
C ARG A 6 -15.22 23.10 91.80
N TYR A 7 -13.94 23.47 91.92
CA TYR A 7 -13.01 23.64 90.80
C TYR A 7 -11.86 22.64 90.98
N ALA A 8 -11.96 21.48 90.33
CA ALA A 8 -11.11 20.33 90.57
C ALA A 8 -10.06 20.15 89.46
N GLY A 9 -8.80 20.45 89.78
CA GLY A 9 -7.64 20.21 88.92
C GLY A 9 -6.36 20.34 89.71
N LEU A 10 -5.19 20.10 89.10
CA LEU A 10 -3.91 20.38 89.74
C LEU A 10 -3.89 21.84 90.24
N PHE A 11 -4.47 22.73 89.46
CA PHE A 11 -4.80 24.10 89.80
C PHE A 11 -6.32 24.30 89.73
N GLY A 12 -6.94 24.66 90.87
CA GLY A 12 -8.37 24.94 90.93
C GLY A 12 -8.76 26.21 90.15
N VAL A 13 -8.13 27.34 90.42
CA VAL A 13 -8.33 28.59 89.66
C VAL A 13 -6.98 29.27 89.43
N VAL A 14 -6.69 29.63 88.18
CA VAL A 14 -5.48 30.39 87.83
C VAL A 14 -5.85 31.78 87.31
N LYS A 15 -4.99 32.76 87.58
CA LYS A 15 -5.10 34.13 87.07
C LYS A 15 -3.75 34.58 86.53
N ASP A 16 -3.73 35.02 85.28
CA ASP A 16 -2.53 35.61 84.63
C ASP A 16 -1.27 34.71 84.72
N ALA A 17 -1.40 33.44 84.33
CA ALA A 17 -0.40 32.39 84.62
C ALA A 17 0.17 31.71 83.36
N GLU A 18 1.42 31.26 83.45
CA GLU A 18 2.08 30.40 82.46
C GLU A 18 2.41 29.04 83.10
N ILE A 19 2.01 27.95 82.45
CA ILE A 19 2.21 26.57 82.89
C ILE A 19 2.90 25.81 81.76
N ARG A 20 4.05 25.18 82.04
CA ARG A 20 4.82 24.47 81.02
C ARG A 20 5.44 23.17 81.54
N GLY A 21 5.45 22.12 80.71
CA GLY A 21 6.22 20.90 80.98
C GLY A 21 5.61 20.00 82.06
N VAL A 22 4.30 20.06 82.28
CA VAL A 22 3.62 19.36 83.38
C VAL A 22 2.80 18.20 82.84
N VAL A 23 3.13 16.98 83.26
CA VAL A 23 2.30 15.78 83.03
C VAL A 23 1.66 15.34 84.34
N VAL A 24 0.36 15.06 84.32
CA VAL A 24 -0.39 14.68 85.53
C VAL A 24 -1.19 13.42 85.29
N GLN A 25 -1.15 12.52 86.28
CA GLN A 25 -1.90 11.26 86.31
C GLN A 25 -2.81 11.21 87.54
N GLY A 26 -3.96 10.53 87.46
CA GLY A 26 -4.86 10.30 88.61
C GLY A 26 -6.32 10.61 88.32
N ILE A 27 -7.05 11.20 89.28
CA ILE A 27 -8.49 11.47 89.16
C ILE A 27 -8.83 12.91 89.59
N ALA A 28 -9.64 13.62 88.81
CA ALA A 28 -10.20 14.93 89.16
C ALA A 28 -11.72 14.89 89.08
N ALA A 29 -12.42 15.18 90.18
CA ALA A 29 -13.87 15.13 90.25
C ALA A 29 -14.47 16.43 90.82
N SER A 30 -15.36 17.10 90.07
CA SER A 30 -16.02 18.30 90.62
C SER A 30 -17.23 17.97 91.51
N THR A 31 -17.27 18.57 92.71
CA THR A 31 -18.32 18.33 93.72
C THR A 31 -19.61 19.13 93.49
N ASP A 32 -19.63 20.06 92.53
CA ASP A 32 -20.81 20.86 92.17
C ASP A 32 -21.26 20.55 90.75
N SER A 33 -22.28 19.70 90.62
CA SER A 33 -22.80 19.26 89.34
C SER A 33 -23.43 20.36 88.46
N SER A 34 -23.68 21.55 89.01
CA SER A 34 -24.41 22.61 88.31
C SER A 34 -23.49 23.71 87.76
N SER A 35 -22.39 24.00 88.45
CA SER A 35 -21.50 25.12 88.11
C SER A 35 -20.01 24.85 88.34
N GLY A 36 -19.68 23.63 88.76
CA GLY A 36 -18.33 23.19 88.99
C GLY A 36 -17.59 22.84 87.70
N ASP A 37 -16.28 23.05 87.72
CA ASP A 37 -15.38 22.78 86.59
C ASP A 37 -14.32 21.77 87.03
N ALA A 38 -14.01 20.80 86.18
CA ALA A 38 -12.98 19.80 86.44
C ALA A 38 -12.01 19.67 85.26
N ALA A 39 -10.72 19.51 85.56
CA ALA A 39 -9.71 19.18 84.57
C ALA A 39 -8.47 18.51 85.16
N GLY A 40 -7.65 17.90 84.31
CA GLY A 40 -6.36 17.36 84.74
C GLY A 40 -5.43 18.45 85.28
N LEU A 41 -5.29 19.56 84.55
CA LEU A 41 -4.40 20.66 84.96
C LEU A 41 -5.16 21.83 85.60
N VAL A 42 -5.95 22.58 84.84
CA VAL A 42 -6.55 23.84 85.29
C VAL A 42 -8.05 23.74 85.28
N ALA A 43 -8.71 23.77 86.44
CA ALA A 43 -10.18 23.73 86.45
C ALA A 43 -10.80 25.03 85.94
N ARG A 44 -10.24 26.21 86.27
CA ARG A 44 -10.77 27.50 85.80
C ARG A 44 -9.71 28.59 85.60
N THR A 45 -9.87 29.43 84.58
CA THR A 45 -9.04 30.64 84.37
C THR A 45 -9.79 31.94 84.68
N LYS A 46 -9.03 33.00 85.03
CA LYS A 46 -9.45 34.41 85.18
C LYS A 46 -8.31 35.35 84.76
N GLY A 47 -8.59 36.65 84.58
CA GLY A 47 -7.57 37.67 84.31
C GLY A 47 -7.53 38.09 82.84
N SER A 48 -6.35 38.48 82.37
CA SER A 48 -6.08 38.91 81.00
C SER A 48 -5.54 37.76 80.14
N THR A 49 -4.49 37.05 80.56
CA THR A 49 -3.81 36.05 79.69
C THR A 49 -3.34 34.82 80.46
N VAL A 50 -3.61 33.61 79.96
CA VAL A 50 -3.09 32.34 80.52
C VAL A 50 -2.45 31.48 79.42
N THR A 51 -1.27 30.93 79.64
CA THR A 51 -0.55 30.10 78.66
C THR A 51 -0.26 28.72 79.25
N ILE A 52 -0.59 27.65 78.53
CA ILE A 52 -0.34 26.25 78.92
C ILE A 52 0.37 25.55 77.76
N THR A 53 1.63 25.16 77.94
CA THR A 53 2.43 24.58 76.84
C THR A 53 3.16 23.31 77.25
N GLU A 54 3.35 22.37 76.32
CA GLU A 54 4.13 21.13 76.60
C GLU A 54 3.61 20.37 77.84
N CYS A 55 2.30 20.24 77.99
CA CYS A 55 1.67 19.62 79.15
C CYS A 55 0.83 18.39 78.77
N GLY A 56 0.73 17.42 79.68
CA GLY A 56 0.00 16.18 79.49
C GLY A 56 -1.01 15.90 80.59
N SER A 57 -2.18 15.39 80.23
CA SER A 57 -3.13 14.83 81.19
C SER A 57 -3.45 13.37 80.90
N GLU A 58 -3.21 12.54 81.89
CA GLU A 58 -3.60 11.13 81.94
C GLU A 58 -4.56 10.94 83.14
N VAL A 59 -5.33 11.99 83.43
CA VAL A 59 -6.24 12.09 84.56
C VAL A 59 -7.64 11.73 84.10
N ALA A 60 -8.31 10.81 84.80
CA ALA A 60 -9.73 10.61 84.60
C ALA A 60 -10.50 11.80 85.23
N VAL A 61 -11.20 12.58 84.39
CA VAL A 61 -11.94 13.78 84.81
C VAL A 61 -13.42 13.46 84.86
N SER A 62 -14.07 13.74 85.99
CA SER A 62 -15.51 13.49 86.18
C SER A 62 -16.18 14.54 87.05
N GLY A 63 -17.52 14.50 87.19
CA GLY A 63 -18.25 15.46 88.03
C GLY A 63 -18.23 16.90 87.50
N GLY A 64 -19.08 17.76 88.05
CA GLY A 64 -19.21 19.14 87.58
C GLY A 64 -20.04 19.34 86.32
N ALA A 65 -20.26 20.61 85.97
CA ALA A 65 -20.91 21.01 84.72
C ALA A 65 -19.94 20.93 83.53
N ASN A 66 -18.66 21.30 83.71
CA ASN A 66 -17.68 21.37 82.63
C ASN A 66 -16.45 20.50 82.93
N GLY A 67 -16.04 19.67 81.96
CA GLY A 67 -14.86 18.81 82.05
C GLY A 67 -13.89 19.04 80.89
N GLY A 68 -12.59 19.13 81.16
CA GLY A 68 -11.57 19.13 80.09
C GLY A 68 -10.27 18.45 80.50
N GLY A 69 -9.54 17.83 79.58
CA GLY A 69 -8.28 17.16 79.93
C GLY A 69 -7.23 18.13 80.47
N ILE A 70 -7.05 19.28 79.83
CA ILE A 70 -6.10 20.33 80.25
C ILE A 70 -6.81 21.47 80.98
N LEU A 71 -7.91 22.00 80.42
CA LEU A 71 -8.64 23.15 80.96
C LEU A 71 -10.14 22.85 81.15
N GLY A 72 -10.67 23.07 82.35
CA GLY A 72 -12.09 22.86 82.64
C GLY A 72 -12.96 23.98 82.10
N LYS A 73 -12.63 25.24 82.45
CA LYS A 73 -13.36 26.43 81.97
C LYS A 73 -12.51 27.70 81.81
N ASN A 74 -12.62 28.35 80.65
CA ASN A 74 -12.33 29.78 80.54
C ASN A 74 -13.56 30.61 80.93
N ALA A 75 -13.56 31.21 82.11
CA ALA A 75 -14.76 31.79 82.73
C ALA A 75 -15.02 33.27 82.40
N SER A 76 -14.08 33.98 81.77
CA SER A 76 -14.22 35.41 81.43
C SER A 76 -14.08 35.63 79.93
N SER A 77 -14.94 36.48 79.35
CA SER A 77 -14.86 36.86 77.93
C SER A 77 -13.62 37.69 77.58
N SER A 78 -12.95 38.27 78.58
CA SER A 78 -11.73 39.08 78.42
C SER A 78 -10.42 38.29 78.62
N THR A 79 -10.49 37.02 79.02
CA THR A 79 -9.30 36.21 79.25
C THR A 79 -8.94 35.46 77.97
N VAL A 80 -7.71 35.67 77.48
CA VAL A 80 -7.12 34.93 76.36
C VAL A 80 -6.32 33.75 76.90
N VAL A 81 -6.60 32.54 76.43
CA VAL A 81 -5.86 31.33 76.81
C VAL A 81 -5.13 30.74 75.60
N THR A 82 -3.85 30.42 75.72
CA THR A 82 -3.12 29.67 74.69
C THR A 82 -2.78 28.29 75.23
N ILE A 83 -3.17 27.23 74.53
CA ILE A 83 -2.81 25.85 74.85
C ILE A 83 -2.05 25.25 73.67
N SER A 84 -0.77 24.90 73.81
CA SER A 84 -0.02 24.32 72.69
C SER A 84 0.90 23.18 73.06
N ALA A 85 1.17 22.28 72.12
CA ALA A 85 2.01 21.09 72.36
C ALA A 85 1.51 20.26 73.56
N CYS A 86 0.19 20.10 73.73
CA CYS A 86 -0.39 19.41 74.90
C CYS A 86 -1.16 18.14 74.52
N TYR A 87 -1.28 17.19 75.44
CA TYR A 87 -2.03 15.96 75.18
C TYR A 87 -2.97 15.54 76.30
N ASN A 88 -4.02 14.79 75.95
CA ASN A 88 -4.89 14.10 76.91
C ASN A 88 -5.07 12.63 76.52
N THR A 89 -4.81 11.72 77.46
CA THR A 89 -5.08 10.28 77.33
C THR A 89 -6.09 9.79 78.39
N GLY A 90 -6.46 10.63 79.36
CA GLY A 90 -7.43 10.30 80.40
C GLY A 90 -8.88 10.49 79.93
N ASP A 91 -9.79 9.64 80.42
CA ASP A 91 -11.21 9.74 80.08
C ASP A 91 -11.86 10.99 80.73
N ILE A 92 -12.66 11.72 79.96
CA ILE A 92 -13.26 13.00 80.36
C ILE A 92 -14.78 12.88 80.39
N SER A 93 -15.40 13.22 81.53
CA SER A 93 -16.85 13.22 81.71
C SER A 93 -17.35 14.54 82.31
N GLY A 94 -18.14 15.32 81.56
CA GLY A 94 -18.78 16.56 82.01
C GLY A 94 -20.31 16.51 81.91
N LYS A 95 -21.04 16.92 82.96
CA LYS A 95 -22.52 16.82 82.94
C LYS A 95 -23.20 17.75 81.95
N ALA A 96 -22.59 18.89 81.61
CA ALA A 96 -23.08 19.79 80.59
C ALA A 96 -22.13 19.82 79.39
N ARG A 97 -20.83 20.04 79.61
CA ARG A 97 -19.84 20.27 78.55
C ARG A 97 -18.58 19.47 78.81
N ALA A 98 -18.07 18.77 77.80
CA ALA A 98 -16.82 18.01 77.88
C ALA A 98 -15.95 18.21 76.63
N GLY A 99 -14.64 18.36 76.81
CA GLY A 99 -13.70 18.39 75.68
C GLY A 99 -12.34 17.77 76.00
N GLY A 100 -11.71 17.13 75.01
CA GLY A 100 -10.44 16.42 75.19
C GLY A 100 -9.33 17.27 75.80
N ILE A 101 -9.14 18.49 75.27
CA ILE A 101 -8.18 19.47 75.82
C ILE A 101 -8.86 20.53 76.69
N SER A 102 -9.97 21.12 76.25
CA SER A 102 -10.67 22.19 76.97
C SER A 102 -12.19 21.97 77.06
N GLY A 103 -12.79 22.23 78.22
CA GLY A 103 -14.22 22.05 78.49
C GLY A 103 -15.08 23.22 77.97
N ASP A 104 -15.37 24.21 78.83
CA ASP A 104 -16.21 25.37 78.50
C ASP A 104 -15.39 26.65 78.30
N ASN A 105 -15.65 27.41 77.24
CA ASN A 105 -14.84 28.58 76.91
C ASN A 105 -15.70 29.82 76.64
N THR A 106 -15.60 30.81 77.52
CA THR A 106 -16.34 32.09 77.45
C THR A 106 -15.54 33.24 76.80
N GLY A 107 -14.19 33.23 76.86
CA GLY A 107 -13.30 34.19 76.17
C GLY A 107 -12.20 33.47 75.37
N GLU A 108 -11.47 34.17 74.50
CA GLU A 108 -10.55 33.57 73.50
C GLU A 108 -9.64 32.45 74.04
N VAL A 109 -9.55 31.34 73.31
CA VAL A 109 -8.73 30.15 73.59
C VAL A 109 -8.17 29.65 72.27
N ASN A 110 -6.85 29.71 72.11
CA ASN A 110 -6.12 29.27 70.92
C ASN A 110 -5.42 27.94 71.23
N ILE A 111 -5.72 26.91 70.44
CA ILE A 111 -5.20 25.56 70.68
C ILE A 111 -4.45 25.06 69.45
N SER A 112 -3.17 24.70 69.63
CA SER A 112 -2.34 24.20 68.53
C SER A 112 -1.49 23.01 68.94
N ASP A 113 -1.21 22.13 67.99
CA ASP A 113 -0.26 21.02 68.19
C ASP A 113 -0.64 20.14 69.39
N CYS A 114 -1.91 19.73 69.47
CA CYS A 114 -2.45 18.97 70.60
C CYS A 114 -3.13 17.69 70.15
N TYR A 115 -3.17 16.68 71.03
CA TYR A 115 -3.90 15.44 70.73
C TYR A 115 -4.71 14.90 71.90
N ASN A 116 -5.80 14.21 71.58
CA ASN A 116 -6.62 13.47 72.54
C ASN A 116 -6.78 12.00 72.11
N THR A 117 -6.55 11.08 73.04
CA THR A 117 -6.86 9.64 72.87
C THR A 117 -7.84 9.10 73.93
N GLY A 118 -8.11 9.87 74.99
CA GLY A 118 -9.08 9.50 76.03
C GLY A 118 -10.52 9.64 75.56
N SER A 119 -11.44 8.83 76.11
CA SER A 119 -12.86 8.89 75.75
C SER A 119 -13.53 10.11 76.37
N ILE A 120 -14.44 10.76 75.65
CA ILE A 120 -15.10 12.01 76.06
C ILE A 120 -16.60 11.83 76.13
N THR A 121 -17.18 12.07 77.31
CA THR A 121 -18.61 12.00 77.57
C THR A 121 -19.14 13.35 78.05
N GLY A 122 -19.99 14.01 77.26
CA GLY A 122 -20.61 15.30 77.58
C GLY A 122 -22.13 15.23 77.58
N GLY A 123 -22.79 15.70 78.65
CA GLY A 123 -24.25 15.61 78.73
C GLY A 123 -25.02 16.47 77.73
N SER A 124 -24.59 17.71 77.47
CA SER A 124 -25.22 18.59 76.46
C SER A 124 -24.35 18.80 75.23
N TYR A 125 -23.04 18.98 75.42
CA TYR A 125 -22.08 19.18 74.34
C TYR A 125 -20.78 18.41 74.63
N ALA A 126 -20.27 17.70 73.62
CA ALA A 126 -19.03 16.92 73.71
C ALA A 126 -18.19 17.15 72.45
N GLY A 127 -16.91 17.50 72.61
CA GLY A 127 -15.98 17.65 71.49
C GLY A 127 -14.74 16.79 71.63
N GLY A 128 -14.50 15.91 70.68
CA GLY A 128 -13.46 14.88 70.74
C GLY A 128 -12.03 15.40 70.79
N GLY A 129 -11.74 16.45 70.03
CA GLY A 129 -10.39 17.00 70.00
C GLY A 129 -10.14 17.81 71.24
N ILE A 130 -10.89 18.91 71.37
CA ILE A 130 -10.25 20.08 71.99
C ILE A 130 -11.24 20.98 72.73
N ARG A 131 -12.55 20.94 72.44
CA ARG A 131 -13.52 21.89 73.02
C ARG A 131 -14.94 21.34 73.23
N GLY A 132 -15.57 21.68 74.37
CA GLY A 132 -16.93 21.23 74.74
C GLY A 132 -18.14 22.18 74.57
N TYR A 133 -18.08 23.45 74.15
CA TYR A 133 -19.30 24.26 73.83
C TYR A 133 -19.05 25.51 72.96
N TYR A 134 -20.03 25.84 72.11
CA TYR A 134 -20.05 26.93 71.12
C TYR A 134 -21.02 28.06 71.54
N GLY A 135 -20.48 29.15 72.10
CA GLY A 135 -21.21 30.39 72.33
C GLY A 135 -20.33 31.60 72.07
N GLY A 136 -20.22 32.01 70.80
CA GLY A 136 -19.61 33.29 70.36
C GLY A 136 -18.12 33.46 70.67
N PHE A 137 -17.24 32.80 69.91
CA PHE A 137 -15.82 32.72 70.24
C PHE A 137 -14.85 33.31 69.21
N VAL A 138 -13.69 33.80 69.71
CA VAL A 138 -12.67 34.59 68.99
C VAL A 138 -11.35 33.83 68.72
N GLY A 139 -11.17 32.57 69.14
CA GLY A 139 -9.91 31.79 69.01
C GLY A 139 -9.87 30.72 67.89
N THR A 140 -8.74 30.00 67.77
CA THR A 140 -8.41 29.00 66.71
C THR A 140 -8.10 27.59 67.24
N VAL A 141 -8.29 26.55 66.40
CA VAL A 141 -7.82 25.17 66.65
C VAL A 141 -7.05 24.68 65.43
N ALA A 142 -5.77 24.35 65.58
CA ALA A 142 -4.91 23.97 64.45
C ALA A 142 -3.92 22.85 64.76
N ASN A 143 -3.59 22.01 63.77
CA ASN A 143 -2.56 20.97 63.91
C ASN A 143 -2.86 19.97 65.05
N CYS A 144 -4.07 19.43 65.09
CA CYS A 144 -4.51 18.63 66.23
C CYS A 144 -5.24 17.37 65.80
N TYR A 145 -5.27 16.35 66.65
CA TYR A 145 -6.08 15.17 66.37
C TYR A 145 -6.81 14.57 67.56
N ASN A 146 -7.87 13.81 67.26
CA ASN A 146 -8.60 13.00 68.22
C ASN A 146 -8.74 11.55 67.75
N SER A 147 -8.34 10.59 68.58
CA SER A 147 -8.65 9.16 68.39
C SER A 147 -9.57 8.59 69.48
N GLY A 148 -9.90 9.37 70.51
CA GLY A 148 -10.82 8.97 71.56
C GLY A 148 -12.28 9.04 71.13
N ALA A 149 -13.10 8.11 71.63
CA ALA A 149 -14.54 8.10 71.34
C ALA A 149 -15.24 9.32 71.95
N VAL A 150 -16.17 9.93 71.21
CA VAL A 150 -16.95 11.09 71.65
C VAL A 150 -18.41 10.69 71.85
N THR A 151 -18.97 11.00 73.00
CA THR A 151 -20.36 10.65 73.34
C THR A 151 -21.06 11.85 73.97
N GLY A 152 -22.21 12.24 73.43
CA GLY A 152 -23.01 13.34 73.97
C GLY A 152 -24.23 13.68 73.13
N THR A 153 -25.00 14.69 73.57
CA THR A 153 -26.21 15.12 72.85
C THR A 153 -25.90 15.98 71.62
N ASN A 154 -24.82 16.76 71.66
CA ASN A 154 -24.35 17.57 70.55
C ASN A 154 -22.83 17.38 70.44
N THR A 155 -22.43 16.51 69.51
CA THR A 155 -21.08 15.96 69.41
C THR A 155 -20.32 16.58 68.24
N GLY A 156 -19.00 16.52 68.34
CA GLY A 156 -18.13 16.72 67.19
C GLY A 156 -16.74 16.18 67.46
N ALA A 157 -16.17 15.47 66.49
CA ALA A 157 -14.92 14.74 66.67
C ALA A 157 -13.72 15.63 67.07
N ILE A 158 -13.75 16.93 66.76
CA ILE A 158 -12.78 17.94 67.25
C ILE A 158 -13.46 18.96 68.18
N ALA A 159 -14.61 19.48 67.75
CA ALA A 159 -15.45 20.43 68.48
C ALA A 159 -16.92 20.32 67.97
N PRO A 160 -17.93 20.57 68.79
CA PRO A 160 -19.33 20.49 68.36
C PRO A 160 -19.72 21.64 67.39
N GLY A 161 -20.22 21.29 66.20
CA GLY A 161 -20.71 22.20 65.15
C GLY A 161 -19.71 22.59 64.03
N ALA A 162 -20.19 23.19 62.94
CA ALA A 162 -19.36 23.65 61.82
C ALA A 162 -18.57 24.94 62.16
N ASN A 163 -17.24 24.95 61.95
CA ASN A 163 -16.37 26.08 62.33
C ASN A 163 -15.24 26.33 61.32
N SER A 164 -15.19 27.52 60.73
CA SER A 164 -14.17 27.94 59.75
C SER A 164 -12.78 28.22 60.35
N ARG A 165 -12.59 28.04 61.66
CA ARG A 165 -11.33 28.28 62.38
C ARG A 165 -10.67 27.00 62.91
N ILE A 166 -11.14 25.85 62.41
CA ILE A 166 -10.47 24.55 62.56
C ILE A 166 -9.69 24.33 61.26
N SER A 167 -8.40 24.04 61.38
CA SER A 167 -7.52 23.81 60.23
C SER A 167 -6.50 22.73 60.54
N ASN A 168 -6.18 21.89 59.56
CA ASN A 168 -5.17 20.84 59.71
C ASN A 168 -5.42 19.96 60.96
N CYS A 169 -6.67 19.53 61.14
CA CYS A 169 -7.08 18.69 62.26
C CYS A 169 -7.67 17.38 61.75
N PHE A 170 -7.47 16.31 62.51
CA PHE A 170 -7.77 14.94 62.06
C PHE A 170 -8.50 14.15 63.15
N TYR A 171 -9.36 13.21 62.76
CA TYR A 171 -10.00 12.34 63.72
C TYR A 171 -10.24 10.94 63.19
N LEU A 172 -10.26 9.96 64.10
CA LEU A 172 -10.56 8.58 63.77
C LEU A 172 -12.03 8.43 63.35
N ASP A 173 -12.26 7.97 62.12
CA ASP A 173 -13.60 7.75 61.60
C ASP A 173 -14.27 6.57 62.32
N SER A 174 -15.29 6.89 63.12
CA SER A 174 -16.11 5.93 63.88
C SER A 174 -17.59 6.03 63.52
N GLY A 175 -17.92 6.71 62.41
CA GLY A 175 -19.24 6.71 61.81
C GLY A 175 -20.29 7.67 62.40
N THR A 176 -19.92 8.62 63.27
CA THR A 176 -20.94 9.42 64.00
C THR A 176 -20.73 10.92 64.20
N ASP A 177 -19.81 11.66 63.54
CA ASP A 177 -19.65 13.11 63.81
C ASP A 177 -19.32 13.99 62.59
N GLY A 178 -20.10 15.05 62.36
CA GLY A 178 -19.86 16.06 61.31
C GLY A 178 -19.06 17.26 61.81
N ASN A 179 -17.78 17.39 61.39
CA ASN A 179 -16.87 18.47 61.78
C ASN A 179 -16.26 19.20 60.56
N SER A 180 -16.91 20.28 60.09
CA SER A 180 -16.36 21.12 59.02
C SER A 180 -15.00 21.72 59.42
N GLY A 181 -13.94 21.47 58.64
CA GLY A 181 -12.58 21.96 58.89
C GLY A 181 -11.60 20.93 59.48
N ALA A 182 -12.05 19.70 59.74
CA ALA A 182 -11.21 18.56 60.13
C ALA A 182 -11.47 17.35 59.22
N ALA A 183 -10.46 16.53 58.95
CA ALA A 183 -10.56 15.36 58.09
C ALA A 183 -10.79 14.08 58.91
N ALA A 184 -11.80 13.30 58.51
CA ALA A 184 -11.96 11.92 58.97
C ALA A 184 -10.84 11.06 58.38
N GLN A 185 -10.25 10.21 59.21
CA GLN A 185 -9.18 9.31 58.80
C GLN A 185 -9.46 7.91 59.34
N THR A 186 -9.14 6.89 58.56
CA THR A 186 -9.10 5.50 59.04
C THR A 186 -7.99 5.32 60.08
N ALA A 187 -8.02 4.19 60.80
CA ALA A 187 -6.98 3.86 61.78
C ALA A 187 -5.58 3.86 61.15
N GLN A 188 -5.44 3.37 59.92
CA GLN A 188 -4.17 3.35 59.18
C GLN A 188 -3.75 4.76 58.75
N GLN A 189 -4.67 5.55 58.17
CA GLN A 189 -4.35 6.93 57.78
C GLN A 189 -3.97 7.80 58.97
N MET A 190 -4.50 7.54 60.17
CA MET A 190 -4.09 8.23 61.41
C MET A 190 -2.64 7.93 61.81
N GLN A 191 -2.08 6.78 61.43
CA GLN A 191 -0.69 6.37 61.71
C GLN A 191 0.33 7.00 60.75
N GLU A 192 -0.14 7.54 59.61
CA GLU A 192 0.70 8.15 58.57
C GLU A 192 0.65 9.68 58.60
N LEU A 193 -0.06 10.28 59.58
CA LEU A 193 -0.33 11.71 59.61
C LEU A 193 0.93 12.56 59.79
N ALA A 194 1.22 13.41 58.81
CA ALA A 194 2.14 14.54 58.95
C ALA A 194 1.36 15.79 59.39
N ILE A 195 1.34 16.07 60.70
CA ILE A 195 0.52 17.15 61.27
C ILE A 195 1.28 18.48 61.34
N SER A 196 2.42 18.51 62.04
CA SER A 196 3.31 19.67 62.14
C SER A 196 4.68 19.24 62.68
N ASP A 197 5.65 20.15 62.67
CA ASP A 197 7.00 19.89 63.21
C ASP A 197 7.02 19.56 64.71
N ALA A 198 5.92 19.76 65.43
CA ALA A 198 5.80 19.38 66.84
C ALA A 198 5.59 17.87 67.04
N PHE A 199 5.19 17.14 65.99
CA PHE A 199 4.87 15.70 66.04
C PHE A 199 5.98 14.83 65.44
N GLU A 200 6.10 13.61 65.95
CA GLU A 200 6.93 12.54 65.41
C GLU A 200 6.20 11.19 65.50
N HIS A 201 6.57 10.24 64.64
CA HIS A 201 6.15 8.84 64.76
C HIS A 201 7.18 8.07 65.56
N VAL A 202 6.73 7.33 66.58
CA VAL A 202 7.58 6.47 67.40
C VAL A 202 6.99 5.05 67.35
N ALA A 203 7.71 4.12 66.72
CA ALA A 203 7.21 2.77 66.47
C ALA A 203 6.76 2.07 67.77
N GLY A 204 5.58 1.43 67.74
CA GLY A 204 4.98 0.76 68.91
C GLY A 204 4.51 1.68 70.05
N ARG A 205 4.44 3.01 69.83
CA ARG A 205 3.85 3.96 70.78
C ARG A 205 2.54 4.51 70.23
N ASN A 206 1.61 4.83 71.15
CA ASN A 206 0.37 5.53 70.84
C ASN A 206 -0.45 4.90 69.68
N GLY A 207 -0.41 3.56 69.55
CA GLY A 207 -1.10 2.85 68.46
C GLY A 207 -0.56 3.17 67.06
N GLY A 208 0.70 3.61 66.94
CA GLY A 208 1.33 4.05 65.69
C GLY A 208 1.06 5.51 65.33
N MET A 209 0.13 6.18 66.02
CA MET A 209 -0.26 7.56 65.73
C MET A 209 0.77 8.59 66.23
N PRO A 210 0.90 9.76 65.55
CA PRO A 210 1.90 10.77 65.88
C PRO A 210 1.84 11.23 67.34
N VAL A 211 3.00 11.30 68.00
CA VAL A 211 3.18 11.80 69.37
C VAL A 211 3.95 13.12 69.36
N LEU A 212 3.92 13.88 70.45
CA LEU A 212 4.62 15.16 70.52
C LEU A 212 6.11 14.94 70.81
N LYS A 213 7.00 15.55 70.02
CA LYS A 213 8.47 15.38 70.12
C LYS A 213 9.03 15.63 71.52
N TRP A 214 8.43 16.54 72.28
CA TRP A 214 8.89 16.84 73.63
C TRP A 214 8.69 15.67 74.61
N GLN A 215 7.83 14.69 74.28
CA GLN A 215 7.57 13.50 75.09
C GLN A 215 8.76 12.52 75.11
N LYS A 216 9.63 12.54 74.09
CA LYS A 216 10.84 11.71 73.98
C LYS A 216 10.59 10.21 74.21
N LEU A 217 9.61 9.64 73.52
CA LEU A 217 9.26 8.22 73.65
C LEU A 217 10.23 7.34 72.85
N ALA A 218 10.59 6.16 73.38
CA ALA A 218 11.46 5.19 72.68
C ALA A 218 10.63 4.14 71.91
N PRO A 219 11.06 3.72 70.69
CA PRO A 219 10.43 2.66 69.90
C PRO A 219 10.34 1.30 70.61
N VAL A 220 9.38 0.45 70.22
CA VAL A 220 9.30 -0.96 70.60
C VAL A 220 9.85 -1.83 69.46
N VAL A 221 10.85 -2.69 69.72
CA VAL A 221 11.60 -3.47 68.71
C VAL A 221 11.32 -4.97 68.83
N LYS A 222 11.05 -5.68 67.72
CA LYS A 222 11.04 -7.16 67.56
C LYS A 222 11.69 -7.55 66.20
N ASP A 223 12.24 -8.76 66.12
CA ASP A 223 12.96 -9.29 64.94
C ASP A 223 12.03 -9.53 63.72
N PRO A 224 12.48 -9.29 62.46
CA PRO A 224 11.69 -9.51 61.24
C PRO A 224 11.38 -11.00 60.96
N VAL A 225 10.19 -11.28 60.41
CA VAL A 225 9.82 -12.59 59.86
C VAL A 225 9.60 -12.45 58.34
N LEU A 226 10.56 -12.94 57.55
CA LEU A 226 10.52 -12.87 56.08
C LEU A 226 9.81 -14.08 55.48
N ALA A 227 9.02 -13.85 54.43
CA ALA A 227 8.48 -14.92 53.61
C ALA A 227 9.57 -15.50 52.69
N GLN A 228 9.46 -16.79 52.37
CA GLN A 228 10.41 -17.49 51.49
C GLN A 228 9.81 -17.66 50.09
N ASN A 229 10.66 -18.01 49.11
CA ASN A 229 10.27 -18.30 47.72
C ASN A 229 9.49 -17.16 47.06
N VAL A 230 9.95 -15.92 47.28
CA VAL A 230 9.36 -14.73 46.65
C VAL A 230 9.78 -14.69 45.19
N GLU A 231 8.84 -14.83 44.26
CA GLU A 231 9.12 -14.89 42.81
C GLU A 231 8.13 -14.06 42.01
N PHE A 232 8.61 -13.39 40.96
CA PHE A 232 7.74 -12.88 39.91
C PHE A 232 7.27 -14.03 39.03
N GLY A 233 5.97 -14.15 38.82
CA GLY A 233 5.37 -15.11 37.91
C GLY A 233 5.87 -14.90 36.48
N LEU A 234 5.93 -15.97 35.70
CA LEU A 234 6.45 -15.94 34.33
C LEU A 234 5.33 -15.83 33.30
N GLU A 235 5.54 -15.02 32.28
CA GLU A 235 4.65 -14.83 31.13
C GLU A 235 5.35 -15.29 29.85
N GLN A 236 4.67 -16.14 29.07
CA GLN A 236 5.15 -16.57 27.76
C GLN A 236 5.13 -15.42 26.77
N VAL A 237 6.22 -15.23 26.03
CA VAL A 237 6.35 -14.21 24.98
C VAL A 237 6.92 -14.82 23.71
N HIS A 238 6.45 -14.34 22.56
CA HIS A 238 6.98 -14.73 21.25
C HIS A 238 8.21 -13.88 20.95
N LEU A 239 9.38 -14.51 20.76
CA LEU A 239 10.64 -13.81 20.48
C LEU A 239 10.87 -13.77 18.97
N THR A 240 11.11 -12.59 18.38
CA THR A 240 11.15 -12.46 16.91
C THR A 240 12.54 -12.60 16.26
N ASN A 241 13.67 -12.56 17.00
CA ASN A 241 14.93 -13.20 16.57
C ASN A 241 16.05 -13.21 17.63
N SER A 242 16.97 -14.16 17.43
CA SER A 242 17.96 -14.73 18.36
C SER A 242 19.19 -13.87 18.70
N SER A 243 19.51 -13.77 19.99
CA SER A 243 20.90 -13.87 20.50
C SER A 243 20.96 -14.13 22.02
N ALA A 244 20.55 -15.32 22.47
CA ALA A 244 21.20 -16.11 23.54
C ALA A 244 20.26 -17.21 24.06
N MET A 245 20.80 -18.43 24.09
CA MET A 245 20.30 -19.67 24.70
C MET A 245 19.13 -20.38 23.99
N GLU A 246 19.32 -21.70 23.86
CA GLU A 246 18.45 -22.66 23.18
C GLU A 246 17.01 -22.58 23.68
N VAL A 247 16.07 -22.36 22.77
CA VAL A 247 14.64 -22.55 23.05
C VAL A 247 14.04 -23.32 21.88
N GLU A 248 13.69 -24.59 22.10
CA GLU A 248 12.75 -25.32 21.24
C GLU A 248 11.43 -24.51 21.17
N ASP A 249 10.90 -24.31 19.97
CA ASP A 249 9.59 -23.70 19.67
C ASP A 249 9.42 -22.16 19.76
N GLY A 250 10.48 -21.36 19.94
CA GLY A 250 10.40 -19.90 19.70
C GLY A 250 9.59 -19.07 20.73
N VAL A 251 9.35 -19.63 21.92
CA VAL A 251 8.61 -18.97 23.02
C VAL A 251 9.54 -18.75 24.22
N GLY A 252 9.84 -17.49 24.55
CA GLY A 252 10.58 -17.11 25.75
C GLY A 252 9.69 -16.94 26.98
N MET A 253 10.29 -16.97 28.18
CA MET A 253 9.62 -16.64 29.44
C MET A 253 10.21 -15.36 30.00
N LEU A 254 9.35 -14.37 30.27
CA LEU A 254 9.76 -13.10 30.88
C LEU A 254 8.94 -12.86 32.15
N ALA A 255 9.54 -12.21 33.14
CA ALA A 255 8.87 -11.90 34.40
C ALA A 255 7.62 -11.03 34.18
N SER A 256 6.55 -11.33 34.93
CA SER A 256 5.29 -10.60 34.96
C SER A 256 5.18 -9.79 36.25
N SER A 257 4.17 -8.92 36.34
CA SER A 257 3.91 -8.13 37.55
C SER A 257 3.27 -8.93 38.70
N GLN A 258 2.92 -10.21 38.48
CA GLN A 258 2.37 -11.08 39.50
C GLN A 258 3.50 -11.57 40.41
N LEU A 259 3.42 -11.32 41.70
CA LEU A 259 4.38 -11.80 42.69
C LEU A 259 3.77 -12.92 43.52
N THR A 260 4.53 -13.97 43.85
CA THR A 260 4.09 -15.08 44.72
C THR A 260 5.12 -15.37 45.81
N TRP A 261 4.70 -15.90 46.97
CA TRP A 261 5.58 -16.30 48.07
C TRP A 261 4.98 -17.41 48.96
N ASP A 262 5.76 -17.99 49.86
CA ASP A 262 5.27 -19.00 50.82
C ASP A 262 4.55 -18.37 52.02
N ALA A 263 3.43 -18.97 52.44
CA ALA A 263 2.69 -18.53 53.62
C ALA A 263 3.53 -18.63 54.91
N VAL A 264 3.49 -17.57 55.73
CA VAL A 264 4.17 -17.47 57.02
C VAL A 264 3.18 -17.75 58.16
N ASP A 265 3.50 -18.72 59.02
CA ASP A 265 2.64 -19.14 60.13
C ASP A 265 2.45 -18.01 61.15
N GLY A 266 1.20 -17.70 61.49
CA GLY A 266 0.83 -16.62 62.42
C GLY A 266 0.87 -15.20 61.83
N ALA A 267 1.02 -15.03 60.52
CA ALA A 267 0.96 -13.72 59.87
C ALA A 267 -0.47 -13.12 59.89
N GLU A 268 -0.57 -11.84 60.25
CA GLU A 268 -1.81 -11.04 60.22
C GLU A 268 -1.95 -10.23 58.92
N GLY A 269 -0.90 -10.24 58.07
CA GLY A 269 -0.79 -9.51 56.80
C GLY A 269 0.66 -9.55 56.28
N TYR A 270 0.92 -8.93 55.13
CA TYR A 270 2.26 -8.87 54.53
C TYR A 270 2.61 -7.46 54.04
N VAL A 271 3.90 -7.17 53.98
CA VAL A 271 4.46 -5.94 53.40
C VAL A 271 5.35 -6.34 52.23
N ILE A 272 5.03 -5.80 51.05
CA ILE A 272 5.82 -6.00 49.83
C ILE A 272 6.75 -4.82 49.68
N THR A 273 8.03 -5.11 49.49
CA THR A 273 9.04 -4.09 49.25
C THR A 273 9.70 -4.33 47.90
N LEU A 274 9.57 -3.35 47.00
CA LEU A 274 10.24 -3.30 45.71
C LEU A 274 11.59 -2.60 45.85
N TRP A 275 12.61 -3.26 45.33
CA TRP A 275 13.99 -2.80 45.31
C TRP A 275 14.40 -2.61 43.86
N ARG A 276 14.96 -1.45 43.53
CA ARG A 276 15.45 -1.13 42.19
C ARG A 276 16.95 -1.28 42.13
N GLN A 277 17.44 -1.98 41.11
CA GLN A 277 18.86 -2.02 40.80
C GLN A 277 19.26 -0.71 40.12
N THR A 278 20.33 -0.09 40.60
CA THR A 278 20.92 1.12 40.01
C THR A 278 22.39 0.87 39.73
N ALA A 279 22.90 1.44 38.63
CA ALA A 279 24.32 1.44 38.33
C ALA A 279 24.92 2.79 38.75
N GLU A 280 25.90 2.77 39.66
CA GLU A 280 26.75 3.92 39.96
C GLU A 280 28.19 3.63 39.51
N LEU A 281 28.76 4.56 38.74
CA LEU A 281 30.17 4.57 38.39
C LEU A 281 30.97 5.20 39.53
N VAL A 282 31.63 4.37 40.33
CA VAL A 282 32.58 4.81 41.36
C VAL A 282 33.99 4.38 40.96
N GLU A 283 34.89 5.34 40.79
CA GLU A 283 36.33 5.12 40.49
C GLU A 283 36.66 4.28 39.23
N GLY A 284 35.75 4.21 38.25
CA GLY A 284 36.01 3.54 36.98
C GLY A 284 35.76 2.02 36.99
N GLU A 285 35.09 1.52 38.03
CA GLU A 285 34.47 0.19 38.02
C GLU A 285 32.95 0.34 38.18
N ASP A 286 32.18 -0.48 37.47
CA ASP A 286 30.71 -0.51 37.55
C ASP A 286 30.29 -1.25 38.83
N TYR A 287 29.66 -0.54 39.76
CA TYR A 287 29.01 -1.14 40.93
C TYR A 287 27.50 -1.09 40.74
N THR A 288 26.85 -2.25 40.85
CA THR A 288 25.39 -2.31 40.96
C THR A 288 25.00 -2.19 42.44
N GLN A 289 24.10 -1.27 42.75
CA GLN A 289 23.59 -1.06 44.10
C GLN A 289 22.07 -1.15 44.10
N MET A 290 21.53 -1.89 45.07
CA MET A 290 20.09 -1.92 45.32
C MET A 290 19.64 -0.68 46.11
N VAL A 291 18.56 -0.06 45.66
CA VAL A 291 17.94 1.07 46.34
C VAL A 291 16.47 0.75 46.62
N LEU A 292 15.99 1.13 47.79
CA LEU A 292 14.58 1.02 48.13
C LEU A 292 13.75 1.88 47.16
N ALA A 293 12.90 1.23 46.35
CA ALA A 293 12.03 1.92 45.40
C ALA A 293 10.67 2.23 46.05
N ARG A 294 10.04 1.22 46.66
CA ARG A 294 8.72 1.35 47.30
C ARG A 294 8.52 0.26 48.34
N ALA A 295 7.92 0.61 49.48
CA ALA A 295 7.34 -0.36 50.42
C ALA A 295 5.82 -0.14 50.48
N THR A 296 5.06 -1.21 50.27
CA THR A 296 3.59 -1.20 50.27
C THR A 296 3.10 -2.24 51.28
N ALA A 297 2.50 -1.77 52.37
CA ALA A 297 1.84 -2.64 53.33
C ALA A 297 0.42 -2.96 52.86
N PHE A 298 0.03 -4.23 52.85
CA PHE A 298 -1.35 -4.63 52.58
C PHE A 298 -1.89 -5.54 53.68
N SER A 299 -3.13 -5.29 54.08
CA SER A 299 -3.80 -6.08 55.11
C SER A 299 -4.70 -7.12 54.45
N ALA A 300 -4.30 -8.39 54.55
CA ALA A 300 -5.04 -9.56 54.12
C ALA A 300 -5.18 -10.54 55.29
N ASN A 301 -6.12 -11.49 55.22
CA ASN A 301 -6.45 -12.45 56.30
C ASN A 301 -5.34 -13.48 56.65
N GLY A 302 -4.05 -13.18 56.42
CA GLY A 302 -2.91 -14.05 56.72
C GLY A 302 -2.71 -15.23 55.75
N THR A 303 -3.65 -15.47 54.82
CA THR A 303 -3.65 -16.64 53.90
C THR A 303 -3.34 -16.31 52.43
N GLU A 304 -3.21 -15.04 52.06
CA GLU A 304 -2.88 -14.63 50.69
C GLU A 304 -1.37 -14.74 50.45
N THR A 305 -0.99 -15.31 49.31
CA THR A 305 0.39 -15.67 48.94
C THR A 305 0.78 -15.13 47.57
N ASP A 306 -0.02 -14.23 47.01
CA ASP A 306 0.14 -13.61 45.71
C ASP A 306 -0.27 -12.13 45.72
N TYR A 307 0.32 -11.33 44.82
CA TYR A 307 -0.02 -9.91 44.65
C TYR A 307 0.38 -9.40 43.26
N ASP A 308 -0.49 -8.64 42.60
CA ASP A 308 -0.16 -7.95 41.35
C ASP A 308 0.41 -6.56 41.62
N CYS A 309 1.71 -6.39 41.46
CA CYS A 309 2.39 -5.11 41.68
C CYS A 309 2.49 -4.21 40.43
N ALA A 310 1.61 -4.42 39.43
CA ALA A 310 1.61 -3.64 38.19
C ALA A 310 1.50 -2.13 38.42
N ALA A 311 0.68 -1.69 39.39
CA ALA A 311 0.49 -0.28 39.67
C ALA A 311 1.76 0.34 40.28
N GLU A 312 2.39 -0.35 41.22
CA GLU A 312 3.61 0.09 41.87
C GLU A 312 4.78 0.14 40.88
N LEU A 313 4.95 -0.90 40.05
CA LEU A 313 5.99 -0.94 39.01
C LEU A 313 5.79 0.19 37.99
N ALA A 314 4.55 0.49 37.59
CA ALA A 314 4.25 1.60 36.67
C ALA A 314 4.62 2.97 37.25
N GLU A 315 4.43 3.19 38.55
CA GLU A 315 4.85 4.43 39.23
C GLU A 315 6.37 4.60 39.28
N GLN A 316 7.13 3.49 39.36
CA GLN A 316 8.59 3.53 39.46
C GLN A 316 9.30 3.72 38.10
N GLY A 317 8.62 3.42 37.00
CA GLY A 317 9.15 3.54 35.64
C GLY A 317 9.99 2.34 35.19
N GLU A 318 10.79 2.53 34.14
CA GLU A 318 11.65 1.47 33.59
C GLU A 318 12.86 1.22 34.50
N GLY A 319 13.16 -0.05 34.75
CA GLY A 319 14.28 -0.49 35.57
C GLY A 319 14.23 -1.98 35.85
N VAL A 320 15.26 -2.46 36.54
CA VAL A 320 15.35 -3.85 37.03
C VAL A 320 14.91 -3.87 38.48
N TYR A 321 13.83 -4.59 38.77
CA TYR A 321 13.18 -4.62 40.08
C TYR A 321 13.21 -6.01 40.69
N TYR A 322 13.52 -6.04 41.99
CA TYR A 322 13.45 -7.21 42.86
C TYR A 322 12.41 -6.95 43.96
N ALA A 323 11.88 -8.00 44.56
CA ALA A 323 10.87 -7.90 45.60
C ALA A 323 11.22 -8.73 46.83
N THR A 324 10.93 -8.18 48.02
CA THR A 324 10.89 -8.92 49.28
C THR A 324 9.51 -8.83 49.92
N VAL A 325 9.15 -9.86 50.69
CA VAL A 325 7.86 -9.91 51.40
C VAL A 325 8.11 -10.20 52.89
N THR A 326 7.58 -9.32 53.75
CA THR A 326 7.73 -9.44 55.22
C THR A 326 6.37 -9.68 55.85
N ALA A 327 6.26 -10.67 56.74
CA ALA A 327 5.03 -10.93 57.48
C ALA A 327 4.82 -9.91 58.61
N VAL A 328 3.58 -9.47 58.79
CA VAL A 328 3.13 -8.68 59.94
C VAL A 328 2.70 -9.64 61.04
N VAL A 329 3.33 -9.56 62.22
CA VAL A 329 3.01 -10.43 63.38
C VAL A 329 2.79 -9.55 64.61
N ASP A 330 1.67 -9.75 65.32
CA ASP A 330 1.23 -8.92 66.44
C ASP A 330 1.17 -7.40 66.10
N GLY A 331 0.72 -7.06 64.88
CA GLY A 331 0.65 -5.67 64.41
C GLY A 331 2.00 -4.96 64.18
N ALA A 332 3.12 -5.68 64.10
CA ALA A 332 4.45 -5.10 63.81
C ALA A 332 5.19 -5.89 62.71
N TYR A 333 6.04 -5.19 61.97
CA TYR A 333 6.97 -5.76 60.99
C TYR A 333 8.29 -4.96 60.99
N THR A 334 9.35 -5.53 60.42
CA THR A 334 10.66 -4.89 60.27
C THR A 334 11.12 -5.06 58.81
N GLU A 335 11.46 -3.96 58.13
CA GLU A 335 11.94 -4.00 56.74
C GLU A 335 13.32 -4.70 56.65
N PRO A 336 13.57 -5.53 55.62
CA PRO A 336 14.87 -6.17 55.44
C PRO A 336 15.97 -5.14 55.12
N SER A 337 17.19 -5.40 55.58
CA SER A 337 18.34 -4.53 55.30
C SER A 337 18.79 -4.64 53.84
N LEU A 338 19.43 -3.59 53.32
CA LEU A 338 20.05 -3.62 51.99
C LEU A 338 21.06 -4.77 51.84
N GLU A 339 21.86 -5.02 52.87
CA GLU A 339 22.83 -6.14 52.91
C GLU A 339 22.14 -7.50 52.71
N TYR A 340 20.93 -7.68 53.25
CA TYR A 340 20.15 -8.91 53.05
C TYR A 340 19.65 -9.04 51.60
N VAL A 341 19.18 -7.95 51.01
CA VAL A 341 18.67 -7.95 49.62
C VAL A 341 19.80 -8.23 48.63
N ASP A 342 20.96 -7.60 48.82
CA ASP A 342 22.15 -7.81 47.98
C ASP A 342 22.70 -9.23 48.09
N GLU A 343 22.71 -9.83 49.29
CA GLU A 343 23.29 -11.16 49.49
C GLU A 343 22.34 -12.32 49.12
N TYR A 344 21.03 -12.15 49.32
CA TYR A 344 20.06 -13.27 49.25
C TYR A 344 18.95 -13.12 48.22
N VAL A 345 18.74 -11.93 47.63
CA VAL A 345 17.64 -11.68 46.68
C VAL A 345 18.20 -11.38 45.29
N ALA A 346 19.12 -10.42 45.20
CA ALA A 346 19.80 -10.07 43.95
C ALA A 346 20.59 -11.28 43.42
N GLY A 347 20.34 -11.68 42.16
CA GLY A 347 20.99 -12.83 41.52
C GLY A 347 20.37 -14.21 41.80
N TYR A 348 19.37 -14.30 42.68
CA TYR A 348 18.60 -15.54 42.93
C TYR A 348 17.14 -15.45 42.49
N GLN A 349 16.50 -14.30 42.69
CA GLN A 349 15.17 -14.02 42.13
C GLN A 349 15.32 -13.56 40.68
N MET A 350 14.48 -14.06 39.77
CA MET A 350 14.37 -13.48 38.42
C MET A 350 13.72 -12.09 38.54
N PRO A 351 14.41 -10.99 38.16
CA PRO A 351 13.87 -9.65 38.35
C PRO A 351 12.74 -9.34 37.38
N TYR A 352 11.90 -8.38 37.74
CA TYR A 352 11.03 -7.69 36.80
C TYR A 352 11.83 -6.60 36.10
N ASP A 353 12.15 -6.80 34.82
CA ASP A 353 13.12 -5.98 34.07
C ASP A 353 12.61 -5.50 32.71
N ARG A 354 11.29 -5.51 32.52
CA ARG A 354 10.68 -5.16 31.22
C ARG A 354 10.75 -3.67 30.92
N MET A 355 11.03 -3.32 29.67
CA MET A 355 10.76 -1.99 29.14
C MET A 355 9.27 -1.62 29.30
N SER A 356 8.98 -0.33 29.49
CA SER A 356 7.60 0.15 29.54
C SER A 356 6.91 -0.08 28.19
N THR A 357 5.58 -0.23 28.18
CA THR A 357 4.81 -0.39 26.94
C THR A 357 5.01 0.81 26.02
N VAL A 358 5.00 0.58 24.71
CA VAL A 358 5.00 1.66 23.72
C VAL A 358 3.72 2.50 23.85
N THR A 359 3.85 3.82 23.98
CA THR A 359 2.73 4.76 24.20
C THR A 359 2.36 5.54 22.94
N ASN A 360 1.21 6.22 22.99
CA ASN A 360 0.68 7.04 21.89
C ASN A 360 0.52 6.29 20.56
N VAL A 361 0.26 4.98 20.63
CA VAL A 361 -0.04 4.15 19.46
C VAL A 361 -1.40 4.59 18.90
N LYS A 362 -1.45 5.11 17.67
CA LYS A 362 -2.68 5.59 17.02
C LYS A 362 -2.58 5.56 15.50
N TRP A 363 -3.74 5.50 14.84
CA TRP A 363 -3.85 5.58 13.39
C TRP A 363 -4.06 7.03 12.92
N GLU A 364 -3.35 7.42 11.86
CA GLU A 364 -3.65 8.59 11.03
C GLU A 364 -3.73 8.11 9.57
N GLY A 365 -4.96 7.93 9.06
CA GLY A 365 -5.18 7.18 7.83
C GLY A 365 -4.65 5.74 7.95
N THR A 366 -3.86 5.29 6.97
CA THR A 366 -3.20 3.97 7.00
C THR A 366 -1.85 3.96 7.71
N VAL A 367 -1.45 5.09 8.32
CA VAL A 367 -0.16 5.23 9.01
C VAL A 367 -0.37 5.03 10.51
N LEU A 368 0.35 4.07 11.08
CA LEU A 368 0.41 3.85 12.52
C LEU A 368 1.50 4.74 13.11
N HIS A 369 1.20 5.52 14.15
CA HIS A 369 2.15 6.38 14.87
C HIS A 369 2.34 5.89 16.30
N TRP A 370 3.53 6.11 16.89
CA TRP A 370 3.83 5.82 18.30
C TRP A 370 4.99 6.67 18.85
N ASP A 371 5.11 6.74 20.18
CA ASP A 371 6.25 7.36 20.86
C ASP A 371 7.49 6.47 20.82
N LYS A 372 8.62 7.03 20.37
CA LYS A 372 9.90 6.32 20.34
C LYS A 372 10.52 6.21 21.73
N LYS A 373 11.15 5.08 22.01
CA LYS A 373 12.10 4.91 23.11
C LYS A 373 13.30 5.86 22.91
N PRO A 374 13.65 6.68 23.92
CA PRO A 374 14.67 7.73 23.77
C PRO A 374 16.09 7.19 23.57
N TYR A 375 16.34 5.94 23.96
CA TYR A 375 17.61 5.23 23.82
C TYR A 375 17.66 4.26 22.62
N PHE A 376 16.58 4.15 21.83
CA PHE A 376 16.60 3.34 20.61
C PHE A 376 17.35 4.07 19.49
N THR A 377 18.16 3.30 18.77
CA THR A 377 18.89 3.73 17.57
C THR A 377 18.35 3.00 16.33
N ALA A 378 19.11 3.00 15.24
CA ALA A 378 18.70 2.28 14.04
C ALA A 378 18.80 0.75 14.18
N GLU A 379 19.60 0.28 15.14
CA GLU A 379 19.97 -1.13 15.33
C GLU A 379 18.92 -1.93 16.12
N GLN A 380 18.20 -1.26 17.02
CA GLN A 380 17.06 -1.83 17.72
C GLN A 380 15.84 -1.91 16.79
N ILE A 381 14.80 -2.65 17.19
CA ILE A 381 13.59 -2.85 16.39
C ILE A 381 12.30 -2.68 17.21
N TYR A 382 11.24 -2.22 16.53
CA TYR A 382 9.87 -2.41 16.97
C TYR A 382 9.20 -3.48 16.11
N THR A 383 8.33 -4.27 16.73
CA THR A 383 7.44 -5.19 16.03
C THR A 383 6.01 -4.71 16.13
N ILE A 384 5.34 -4.60 14.99
CA ILE A 384 3.91 -4.30 14.89
C ILE A 384 3.17 -5.63 14.74
N LEU A 385 2.46 -6.03 15.79
CA LEU A 385 1.52 -7.14 15.74
C LEU A 385 0.24 -6.64 15.06
N LEU A 386 -0.01 -7.12 13.85
CA LEU A 386 -1.17 -6.74 13.05
C LEU A 386 -2.18 -7.88 13.00
N SER A 387 -3.47 -7.57 13.12
CA SER A 387 -4.56 -8.55 13.02
C SER A 387 -5.74 -7.98 12.24
N ILE A 388 -6.47 -8.84 11.55
CA ILE A 388 -7.80 -8.53 11.02
C ILE A 388 -8.80 -8.66 12.17
N VAL A 389 -9.70 -7.69 12.29
CA VAL A 389 -10.84 -7.75 13.21
C VAL A 389 -12.02 -8.34 12.45
N GLU A 390 -12.40 -9.56 12.78
CA GLU A 390 -13.51 -10.28 12.15
C GLU A 390 -14.87 -9.73 12.62
N ASP A 391 -15.95 -10.02 11.88
CA ASP A 391 -17.30 -9.50 12.17
C ASP A 391 -17.84 -9.92 13.56
N ASP A 392 -17.37 -11.06 14.08
CA ASP A 392 -17.71 -11.57 15.42
C ASP A 392 -16.89 -10.93 16.56
N GLY A 393 -15.98 -10.02 16.22
CA GLY A 393 -15.08 -9.33 17.14
C GLY A 393 -13.82 -10.11 17.50
N SER A 394 -13.60 -11.29 16.90
CA SER A 394 -12.35 -12.04 17.06
C SER A 394 -11.21 -11.42 16.23
N TYR A 395 -9.97 -11.77 16.59
CA TYR A 395 -8.77 -11.30 15.92
C TYR A 395 -8.11 -12.44 15.17
N ARG A 396 -7.77 -12.21 13.91
CA ARG A 396 -6.93 -13.11 13.12
C ARG A 396 -5.59 -12.46 12.83
N THR A 397 -4.54 -13.04 13.40
CA THR A 397 -3.17 -12.52 13.31
C THR A 397 -2.64 -12.57 11.87
N LEU A 398 -2.07 -11.46 11.43
CA LEU A 398 -1.30 -11.34 10.20
C LEU A 398 0.19 -11.46 10.51
N THR A 399 1.02 -11.58 9.47
CA THR A 399 2.49 -11.55 9.63
C THR A 399 2.91 -10.26 10.33
N PRO A 400 3.67 -10.33 11.44
CA PRO A 400 4.18 -9.15 12.12
C PRO A 400 5.08 -8.30 11.22
N VAL A 401 5.08 -6.99 11.43
CA VAL A 401 5.92 -6.05 10.68
C VAL A 401 7.01 -5.49 11.58
N GLU A 402 8.26 -5.72 11.24
CA GLU A 402 9.41 -5.17 11.96
C GLU A 402 9.86 -3.84 11.34
N VAL A 403 10.15 -2.86 12.20
CA VAL A 403 10.65 -1.54 11.80
C VAL A 403 11.83 -1.14 12.69
N SER A 404 12.74 -0.33 12.16
CA SER A 404 13.92 0.16 12.90
C SER A 404 13.52 0.97 14.15
N GLY A 405 14.35 0.92 15.18
CA GLY A 405 14.15 1.59 16.47
C GLY A 405 14.12 3.13 16.39
N ASN A 406 14.58 3.69 15.27
CA ASN A 406 14.44 5.12 14.97
C ASN A 406 13.06 5.50 14.40
N ALA A 407 12.23 4.53 14.02
CA ALA A 407 10.89 4.75 13.48
C ALA A 407 9.90 5.08 14.61
N GLY A 408 9.10 6.13 14.40
CA GLY A 408 7.94 6.46 15.24
C GLY A 408 6.61 6.37 14.46
N MET A 409 6.67 5.79 13.26
CA MET A 409 5.50 5.52 12.43
C MET A 409 5.78 4.41 11.41
N ALA A 410 4.72 3.78 10.90
CA ALA A 410 4.76 2.81 9.80
C ALA A 410 3.53 2.98 8.90
N ASP A 411 3.75 3.12 7.60
CA ASP A 411 2.65 3.13 6.61
C ASP A 411 2.30 1.69 6.23
N LEU A 412 1.06 1.30 6.54
CA LEU A 412 0.56 -0.06 6.33
C LEU A 412 -0.51 -0.11 5.23
N GLY A 413 -0.64 0.95 4.42
CA GLY A 413 -1.67 1.04 3.36
C GLY A 413 -1.60 -0.08 2.32
N ASN A 414 -0.40 -0.61 2.05
CA ASN A 414 -0.22 -1.76 1.14
C ASN A 414 -0.60 -3.11 1.77
N THR A 415 -0.83 -3.16 3.07
CA THR A 415 -1.27 -4.35 3.81
C THR A 415 -2.80 -4.41 3.92
N PHE A 416 -3.48 -3.27 3.76
CA PHE A 416 -4.91 -3.15 3.99
C PHE A 416 -5.75 -3.38 2.72
N ALA A 417 -7.03 -3.64 2.95
CA ALA A 417 -8.09 -3.65 1.95
C ALA A 417 -9.30 -2.88 2.49
N ALA A 418 -10.01 -2.20 1.58
CA ALA A 418 -11.24 -1.48 1.88
C ALA A 418 -12.34 -2.42 2.38
N GLY A 419 -13.19 -1.91 3.28
CA GLY A 419 -14.27 -2.69 3.87
C GLY A 419 -13.85 -3.51 5.09
N ARG A 420 -12.57 -3.46 5.52
CA ARG A 420 -12.05 -4.24 6.65
C ARG A 420 -11.60 -3.39 7.82
N ARG A 421 -11.56 -4.02 8.98
CA ARG A 421 -11.04 -3.46 10.24
C ARG A 421 -9.75 -4.17 10.61
N TYR A 422 -8.74 -3.41 10.99
CA TYR A 422 -7.42 -3.92 11.36
C TYR A 422 -7.06 -3.45 12.75
N ALA A 423 -6.45 -4.30 13.56
CA ALA A 423 -5.92 -3.95 14.87
C ALA A 423 -4.40 -4.05 14.88
N ALA A 424 -3.75 -3.08 15.50
CA ALA A 424 -2.31 -3.09 15.69
C ALA A 424 -1.92 -2.91 17.15
N GLN A 425 -0.85 -3.60 17.54
CA GLN A 425 -0.10 -3.38 18.78
C GLN A 425 1.38 -3.23 18.44
N VAL A 426 2.12 -2.46 19.23
CA VAL A 426 3.55 -2.24 19.01
C VAL A 426 4.33 -2.80 20.21
N ILE A 427 5.40 -3.54 19.92
CA ILE A 427 6.37 -4.08 20.87
C ILE A 427 7.73 -3.44 20.57
N ALA A 428 8.41 -2.94 21.60
CA ALA A 428 9.82 -2.59 21.56
C ALA A 428 10.67 -3.79 22.02
N HIS A 429 11.66 -4.19 21.21
CA HIS A 429 12.55 -5.31 21.51
C HIS A 429 13.88 -4.86 22.09
N SER A 430 14.34 -5.57 23.11
CA SER A 430 15.67 -5.43 23.67
C SER A 430 16.69 -6.19 22.82
N ASP A 431 17.90 -5.67 22.73
CA ASP A 431 19.05 -6.35 22.14
C ASP A 431 20.14 -6.59 23.19
N ALA A 432 21.27 -7.16 22.76
CA ALA A 432 22.38 -7.46 23.66
C ALA A 432 22.89 -6.20 24.37
N ASP A 433 22.97 -5.07 23.67
CA ASP A 433 23.49 -3.82 24.24
C ASP A 433 22.55 -3.24 25.31
N ILE A 434 21.24 -3.22 25.06
CA ILE A 434 20.26 -2.76 26.06
C ILE A 434 20.23 -3.70 27.26
N LEU A 435 20.28 -5.01 27.02
CA LEU A 435 20.29 -6.00 28.09
C LEU A 435 21.56 -5.90 28.94
N GLU A 436 22.73 -5.74 28.34
CA GLU A 436 24.00 -5.63 29.07
C GLU A 436 24.15 -4.30 29.82
N THR A 437 23.74 -3.18 29.21
CA THR A 437 23.96 -1.84 29.77
C THR A 437 22.86 -1.36 30.70
N MET A 438 21.61 -1.77 30.44
CA MET A 438 20.44 -1.31 31.19
C MET A 438 19.72 -2.44 31.93
N GLY A 439 20.04 -3.70 31.62
CA GLY A 439 19.39 -4.87 32.20
C GLY A 439 17.94 -5.06 31.75
N LEU A 440 17.49 -4.38 30.67
CA LEU A 440 16.09 -4.37 30.28
C LEU A 440 15.74 -5.44 29.24
N THR A 441 14.56 -6.03 29.37
CA THR A 441 13.96 -6.99 28.42
C THR A 441 12.81 -6.39 27.62
N ASP A 442 12.28 -7.14 26.65
CA ASP A 442 11.20 -6.71 25.75
C ASP A 442 9.99 -6.10 26.47
N SER A 443 9.47 -5.03 25.89
CA SER A 443 8.23 -4.42 26.39
C SER A 443 7.02 -5.34 26.22
N ARG A 444 5.97 -5.10 27.01
CA ARG A 444 4.64 -5.66 26.70
C ARG A 444 4.05 -5.00 25.43
N PRO A 445 3.21 -5.72 24.65
CA PRO A 445 2.48 -5.12 23.55
C PRO A 445 1.68 -3.90 24.03
N SER A 446 1.66 -2.84 23.23
CA SER A 446 0.79 -1.69 23.49
C SER A 446 -0.70 -2.11 23.52
N GLN A 447 -1.57 -1.21 24.00
CA GLN A 447 -3.00 -1.39 23.78
C GLN A 447 -3.31 -1.50 22.28
N ALA A 448 -4.19 -2.44 21.91
CA ALA A 448 -4.62 -2.60 20.54
C ALA A 448 -5.42 -1.38 20.07
N VAL A 449 -5.04 -0.83 18.92
CA VAL A 449 -5.77 0.25 18.25
C VAL A 449 -6.34 -0.21 16.93
N ILE A 450 -7.59 0.16 16.65
CA ILE A 450 -8.34 -0.33 15.49
C ILE A 450 -8.34 0.75 14.40
N TYR A 451 -7.86 0.39 13.21
CA TYR A 451 -8.11 1.10 11.96
C TYR A 451 -9.41 0.57 11.37
N ASP A 452 -10.36 1.47 11.09
CA ASP A 452 -11.64 1.11 10.48
C ASP A 452 -11.69 1.60 9.03
N GLY A 453 -11.40 0.68 8.11
CA GLY A 453 -11.51 0.90 6.67
C GLY A 453 -12.90 0.57 6.10
N SER A 454 -13.92 0.38 6.94
CA SER A 454 -15.29 0.09 6.49
C SER A 454 -16.12 1.35 6.17
N GLY A 455 -15.60 2.53 6.49
CA GLY A 455 -16.21 3.80 6.12
C GLY A 455 -16.40 3.92 4.61
N THR A 456 -17.60 4.32 4.18
CA THR A 456 -17.83 4.70 2.77
C THR A 456 -17.27 6.12 2.58
N PRO A 457 -16.31 6.35 1.66
CA PRO A 457 -15.85 7.69 1.35
C PRO A 457 -17.00 8.53 0.80
N GLU A 458 -17.11 9.79 1.24
CA GLU A 458 -18.09 10.73 0.66
C GLU A 458 -17.67 11.07 -0.79
N VAL A 459 -18.59 10.86 -1.73
CA VAL A 459 -18.51 11.48 -3.07
C VAL A 459 -19.11 12.87 -2.93
N PRO A 460 -18.34 13.97 -3.03
CA PRO A 460 -18.87 15.31 -2.94
C PRO A 460 -19.75 15.60 -4.16
N ASP A 461 -20.94 16.17 -3.94
CA ASP A 461 -21.86 16.59 -5.00
C ASP A 461 -21.26 17.68 -5.92
N ASP A 462 -20.23 18.41 -5.44
CA ASP A 462 -19.54 19.49 -6.14
C ASP A 462 -18.01 19.27 -6.09
N HIS A 463 -17.34 19.09 -7.25
CA HIS A 463 -15.86 19.02 -7.32
C HIS A 463 -15.24 20.39 -6.95
N ASP A 464 -14.67 20.51 -5.75
CA ASP A 464 -13.98 21.71 -5.27
C ASP A 464 -12.56 21.90 -5.87
N ASP A 465 -11.80 22.88 -5.37
CA ASP A 465 -10.45 23.18 -5.84
C ASP A 465 -9.39 22.12 -5.48
N THR A 466 -9.76 21.09 -4.69
CA THR A 466 -8.89 19.94 -4.38
C THR A 466 -8.95 18.84 -5.44
N TRP A 467 -9.89 18.92 -6.39
CA TRP A 467 -10.07 17.94 -7.46
C TRP A 467 -9.31 18.32 -8.75
N VAL A 468 -8.77 17.32 -9.43
CA VAL A 468 -8.07 17.46 -10.70
C VAL A 468 -8.94 16.92 -11.84
N ALA A 469 -9.27 17.78 -12.80
CA ALA A 469 -10.05 17.41 -13.98
C ALA A 469 -9.21 16.64 -15.01
N ILE A 470 -9.73 15.52 -15.51
CA ILE A 470 -9.20 14.79 -16.67
C ILE A 470 -10.15 15.05 -17.85
N THR A 471 -9.66 15.75 -18.87
CA THR A 471 -10.45 16.23 -20.01
C THR A 471 -10.12 15.52 -21.32
N SER A 472 -9.08 14.68 -21.35
CA SER A 472 -8.64 13.96 -22.56
C SER A 472 -7.93 12.63 -22.24
N ALA A 473 -7.95 11.69 -23.18
CA ALA A 473 -7.20 10.44 -23.08
C ALA A 473 -5.69 10.68 -22.91
N GLN A 474 -5.19 11.80 -23.44
CA GLN A 474 -3.80 12.23 -23.25
C GLN A 474 -3.45 12.46 -21.78
N GLN A 475 -4.27 13.24 -21.07
CA GLN A 475 -4.07 13.52 -19.66
C GLN A 475 -4.17 12.26 -18.79
N TRP A 476 -5.02 11.31 -19.18
CA TRP A 476 -5.06 9.99 -18.54
C TRP A 476 -3.71 9.27 -18.67
N ILE A 477 -3.16 9.21 -19.89
CA ILE A 477 -1.87 8.57 -20.14
C ILE A 477 -0.76 9.28 -19.38
N ASP A 478 -0.75 10.61 -19.34
CA ASP A 478 0.26 11.36 -18.59
C ASP A 478 0.21 11.03 -17.09
N LEU A 479 -0.99 10.88 -16.51
CA LEU A 479 -1.17 10.44 -15.12
C LEU A 479 -0.69 9.00 -14.90
N ALA A 480 -0.94 8.09 -15.84
CA ALA A 480 -0.45 6.71 -15.77
C ALA A 480 1.09 6.61 -15.90
N ASN A 481 1.73 7.59 -16.55
CA ASN A 481 3.17 7.61 -16.82
C ASN A 481 3.95 8.55 -15.89
N VAL A 482 3.40 8.95 -14.75
CA VAL A 482 4.14 9.73 -13.74
C VAL A 482 5.40 8.97 -13.32
N GLU A 483 6.55 9.65 -13.35
CA GLU A 483 7.85 9.05 -13.07
C GLU A 483 8.03 8.78 -11.56
N ASP A 484 8.72 7.69 -11.22
CA ASP A 484 9.07 7.35 -9.84
C ASP A 484 10.33 8.11 -9.40
N MET A 485 10.16 9.42 -9.17
CA MET A 485 11.22 10.32 -8.69
C MET A 485 10.76 11.04 -7.41
N PRO A 486 11.69 11.61 -6.61
CA PRO A 486 11.31 12.44 -5.47
C PRO A 486 10.38 13.59 -5.87
N SER A 487 9.31 13.82 -5.08
CA SER A 487 8.32 14.88 -5.31
C SER A 487 8.88 16.29 -5.13
N ASP A 488 9.89 16.44 -4.26
CA ASP A 488 10.76 17.60 -4.23
C ASP A 488 12.14 17.23 -4.83
N PRO A 489 12.50 17.74 -6.02
CA PRO A 489 13.80 17.49 -6.63
C PRO A 489 15.00 17.95 -5.78
N ALA A 490 14.79 18.83 -4.80
CA ALA A 490 15.83 19.27 -3.87
C ALA A 490 15.96 18.36 -2.63
N ASP A 491 15.00 17.48 -2.37
CA ASP A 491 15.00 16.54 -1.24
C ASP A 491 14.77 15.11 -1.71
N SER A 492 15.85 14.32 -1.78
CA SER A 492 15.80 12.91 -2.15
C SER A 492 15.07 12.01 -1.14
N ARG A 493 14.62 12.55 0.00
CA ARG A 493 13.81 11.86 1.01
C ARG A 493 12.32 12.17 0.89
N SER A 494 11.93 13.09 0.01
CA SER A 494 10.52 13.39 -0.25
C SER A 494 9.80 12.17 -0.82
N ASP A 495 8.48 12.13 -0.66
CA ASP A 495 7.66 11.04 -1.22
C ASP A 495 7.84 10.95 -2.74
N SER A 496 7.67 9.75 -3.30
CA SER A 496 7.65 9.57 -4.75
C SER A 496 6.55 10.41 -5.40
N GLN A 497 6.83 11.00 -6.57
CA GLN A 497 5.84 11.69 -7.39
C GLN A 497 4.65 10.78 -7.72
N GLN A 498 4.89 9.48 -7.96
CA GLN A 498 3.80 8.52 -8.16
C GLN A 498 2.90 8.41 -6.92
N LYS A 499 3.50 8.32 -5.73
CA LYS A 499 2.76 8.28 -4.46
C LYS A 499 1.92 9.54 -4.25
N VAL A 500 2.47 10.70 -4.60
CA VAL A 500 1.78 11.99 -4.48
C VAL A 500 0.67 12.13 -5.52
N GLU A 501 0.92 11.89 -6.80
CA GLU A 501 -0.10 12.02 -7.85
C GLU A 501 -1.22 10.99 -7.66
N TRP A 502 -0.90 9.72 -7.43
CA TRP A 502 -1.90 8.65 -7.32
C TRP A 502 -2.64 8.59 -5.97
N SER A 503 -2.46 9.59 -5.09
CA SER A 503 -3.26 9.80 -3.87
C SER A 503 -4.23 10.99 -3.97
N LYS A 504 -4.24 11.72 -5.09
CA LYS A 504 -5.13 12.87 -5.31
C LYS A 504 -6.57 12.46 -5.69
N LYS A 505 -7.45 13.47 -5.70
CA LYS A 505 -8.83 13.35 -6.20
C LYS A 505 -8.90 13.78 -7.66
N TYR A 506 -9.46 12.94 -8.51
CA TYR A 506 -9.60 13.15 -9.95
C TYR A 506 -11.05 12.98 -10.37
N TYR A 507 -11.48 13.74 -11.37
CA TYR A 507 -12.78 13.51 -12.02
C TYR A 507 -12.67 13.61 -13.53
N LEU A 508 -13.49 12.86 -14.24
CA LEU A 508 -13.64 13.07 -15.68
C LEU A 508 -14.48 14.31 -15.93
N ALA A 509 -14.01 15.14 -16.84
CA ALA A 509 -14.70 16.37 -17.24
C ALA A 509 -15.22 16.32 -18.69
N ASN A 510 -14.89 15.26 -19.44
CA ASN A 510 -15.35 14.96 -20.79
C ASN A 510 -15.32 13.45 -21.03
N ASP A 511 -16.04 12.98 -22.05
CA ASP A 511 -15.79 11.66 -22.64
C ASP A 511 -14.33 11.58 -23.10
N LEU A 512 -13.64 10.48 -22.75
CA LEU A 512 -12.27 10.25 -23.18
C LEU A 512 -12.26 9.27 -24.36
N ASP A 513 -11.86 9.73 -25.54
CA ASP A 513 -11.73 8.87 -26.72
C ASP A 513 -10.27 8.55 -27.02
N PHE A 514 -9.86 7.32 -26.68
CA PHE A 514 -8.51 6.82 -26.94
C PHE A 514 -8.26 6.57 -28.43
N SER A 515 -9.30 6.44 -29.27
CA SER A 515 -9.11 6.22 -30.72
C SER A 515 -8.56 7.44 -31.46
N GLN A 516 -8.60 8.62 -30.83
CA GLN A 516 -8.07 9.88 -31.37
C GLN A 516 -6.60 10.13 -30.99
N LEU A 517 -5.99 9.24 -30.22
CA LEU A 517 -4.58 9.36 -29.84
C LEU A 517 -3.69 9.12 -31.05
N SER A 518 -2.60 9.87 -31.12
CA SER A 518 -1.55 9.57 -32.06
C SER A 518 -0.91 8.22 -31.75
N ALA A 519 -0.25 7.64 -32.73
CA ALA A 519 0.30 6.31 -32.59
C ALA A 519 1.39 6.27 -31.49
N ALA A 520 2.11 7.38 -31.26
CA ALA A 520 3.05 7.54 -30.14
C ALA A 520 2.41 7.45 -28.75
N TYR A 521 1.17 7.90 -28.59
CA TYR A 521 0.47 7.83 -27.30
C TYR A 521 -0.26 6.51 -27.11
N GLN A 522 -0.75 5.90 -28.20
CA GLN A 522 -1.37 4.58 -28.15
C GLN A 522 -0.44 3.49 -27.57
N THR A 523 0.87 3.63 -27.74
CA THR A 523 1.87 2.65 -27.25
C THR A 523 2.31 2.88 -25.81
N LYS A 524 1.96 3.99 -25.17
CA LYS A 524 2.32 4.26 -23.76
C LYS A 524 1.44 3.44 -22.81
N THR A 525 1.97 3.15 -21.61
CA THR A 525 1.20 2.46 -20.56
C THR A 525 -0.02 3.28 -20.17
N LYS A 526 -1.14 2.60 -19.92
CA LYS A 526 -2.41 3.23 -19.54
C LYS A 526 -2.84 2.87 -18.12
N SER A 527 -2.08 2.01 -17.45
CA SER A 527 -2.39 1.49 -16.12
C SER A 527 -1.83 2.39 -15.02
N ILE A 528 -2.69 2.84 -14.11
CA ILE A 528 -2.32 3.61 -12.91
C ILE A 528 -2.02 2.68 -11.73
N GLY A 529 -1.01 3.01 -10.92
CA GLY A 529 -0.64 2.28 -9.71
C GLY A 529 0.33 1.13 -9.98
N ASN A 530 1.10 0.76 -8.96
CA ASN A 530 1.99 -0.41 -8.96
C ASN A 530 2.09 -1.02 -7.55
N THR A 531 2.92 -2.05 -7.38
CA THR A 531 3.07 -2.76 -6.09
C THR A 531 3.59 -1.89 -4.96
N THR A 532 4.37 -0.84 -5.29
CA THR A 532 4.98 0.09 -4.33
C THR A 532 4.05 1.27 -4.08
N ASN A 533 3.67 1.97 -5.14
CA ASN A 533 2.82 3.15 -5.16
C ASN A 533 1.45 2.74 -5.75
N ARG A 534 0.52 2.27 -4.91
CA ARG A 534 -0.84 1.93 -5.34
C ARG A 534 -1.67 3.21 -5.54
N PHE A 535 -2.71 3.14 -6.37
CA PHE A 535 -3.70 4.22 -6.42
C PHE A 535 -4.51 4.26 -5.10
N ASN A 536 -4.22 5.26 -4.27
CA ASN A 536 -4.89 5.52 -2.99
C ASN A 536 -5.72 6.82 -3.03
N GLY A 537 -5.96 7.35 -4.24
CA GLY A 537 -6.75 8.54 -4.48
C GLY A 537 -8.24 8.24 -4.68
N VAL A 538 -8.97 9.26 -5.10
CA VAL A 538 -10.38 9.15 -5.49
C VAL A 538 -10.49 9.45 -6.98
N LEU A 539 -11.17 8.61 -7.76
CA LEU A 539 -11.52 8.88 -9.15
C LEU A 539 -13.03 8.83 -9.31
N ASP A 540 -13.61 9.93 -9.77
CA ASP A 540 -15.02 10.03 -10.15
C ASP A 540 -15.17 10.08 -11.68
N GLY A 541 -15.92 9.13 -12.25
CA GLY A 541 -16.25 9.12 -13.68
C GLY A 541 -17.23 10.21 -14.08
N ASN A 542 -17.98 10.78 -13.13
CA ASN A 542 -18.82 11.97 -13.29
C ASN A 542 -19.77 11.90 -14.50
N GLY A 543 -20.32 10.72 -14.77
CA GLY A 543 -21.22 10.42 -15.89
C GLY A 543 -20.57 10.39 -17.28
N TYR A 544 -19.26 10.62 -17.40
CA TYR A 544 -18.53 10.57 -18.67
C TYR A 544 -18.04 9.15 -19.00
N VAL A 545 -17.74 8.93 -20.27
CA VAL A 545 -17.38 7.61 -20.78
C VAL A 545 -16.00 7.59 -21.39
N ILE A 546 -15.26 6.51 -21.12
CA ILE A 546 -14.02 6.16 -21.81
C ILE A 546 -14.35 5.26 -23.01
N ARG A 547 -13.96 5.66 -24.22
CA ARG A 547 -14.18 4.93 -25.49
C ARG A 547 -12.88 4.75 -26.26
N GLY A 548 -12.91 3.86 -27.25
CA GLY A 548 -11.77 3.63 -28.15
C GLY A 548 -10.55 3.04 -27.43
N LEU A 549 -10.75 2.51 -26.22
CA LEU A 549 -9.69 1.97 -25.38
C LEU A 549 -9.18 0.66 -25.98
N THR A 550 -7.93 0.68 -26.42
CA THR A 550 -7.17 -0.51 -26.78
C THR A 550 -6.07 -0.72 -25.76
N LEU A 551 -6.14 -1.84 -25.04
CA LEU A 551 -5.07 -2.30 -24.14
C LEU A 551 -4.35 -3.45 -24.83
N SER A 552 -3.03 -3.42 -24.81
CA SER A 552 -2.18 -4.49 -25.34
C SER A 552 -1.01 -4.73 -24.41
N ASN A 553 -0.34 -5.88 -24.55
CA ASN A 553 0.91 -6.28 -23.89
C ASN A 553 1.56 -5.24 -22.96
N TYR A 554 1.71 -5.63 -21.68
CA TYR A 554 2.10 -4.82 -20.52
C TYR A 554 0.96 -4.02 -19.86
N ASP A 555 -0.08 -3.62 -20.61
CA ASP A 555 -1.29 -3.04 -20.01
C ASP A 555 -2.11 -4.14 -19.29
N SER A 556 -2.57 -3.84 -18.07
CA SER A 556 -3.31 -4.78 -17.21
C SER A 556 -4.73 -4.33 -16.85
N GLY A 557 -5.18 -3.23 -17.47
CA GLY A 557 -6.39 -2.49 -17.14
C GLY A 557 -6.12 -0.99 -17.02
N LEU A 558 -7.14 -0.19 -16.75
CA LEU A 558 -6.96 1.24 -16.44
C LEU A 558 -6.18 1.46 -15.13
N PHE A 559 -6.28 0.53 -14.19
CA PHE A 559 -5.52 0.49 -12.94
C PHE A 559 -4.82 -0.85 -12.79
N TRP A 560 -3.53 -0.83 -12.49
CA TRP A 560 -2.82 -2.04 -12.13
C TRP A 560 -3.05 -2.39 -10.66
N TYR A 561 -2.92 -1.40 -9.77
CA TYR A 561 -3.12 -1.60 -8.34
C TYR A 561 -3.90 -0.44 -7.74
N VAL A 562 -5.08 -0.74 -7.21
CA VAL A 562 -5.86 0.16 -6.34
C VAL A 562 -5.59 -0.24 -4.90
N GLY A 563 -5.16 0.70 -4.06
CA GLY A 563 -4.84 0.47 -2.65
C GLY A 563 -6.07 0.58 -1.74
N ALA A 564 -5.90 0.32 -0.45
CA ALA A 564 -6.99 0.23 0.52
C ALA A 564 -7.82 1.52 0.66
N SER A 565 -7.19 2.68 0.44
CA SER A 565 -7.85 3.98 0.47
C SER A 565 -8.32 4.43 -0.91
N GLY A 566 -8.00 3.68 -1.96
CA GLY A 566 -8.38 3.97 -3.32
C GLY A 566 -9.89 3.84 -3.52
N TYR A 567 -10.50 4.85 -4.12
CA TYR A 567 -11.94 4.87 -4.40
C TYR A 567 -12.20 5.21 -5.87
N ILE A 568 -12.81 4.28 -6.61
CA ILE A 568 -13.22 4.47 -8.00
C ILE A 568 -14.75 4.48 -8.04
N TYR A 569 -15.32 5.61 -8.45
CA TYR A 569 -16.74 5.87 -8.47
C TYR A 569 -17.21 6.24 -9.87
N ASP A 570 -18.36 5.71 -10.31
CA ASP A 570 -19.03 6.05 -11.58
C ASP A 570 -18.15 5.96 -12.85
N LEU A 571 -17.09 5.17 -12.81
CA LEU A 571 -16.17 5.03 -13.95
C LEU A 571 -16.75 4.07 -15.00
N LYS A 572 -16.92 4.57 -16.22
CA LYS A 572 -17.52 3.81 -17.32
C LYS A 572 -16.60 3.67 -18.53
N VAL A 573 -16.39 2.42 -18.96
CA VAL A 573 -15.69 2.08 -20.22
C VAL A 573 -16.68 1.47 -21.20
N GLU A 574 -16.77 2.03 -22.41
CA GLU A 574 -17.61 1.54 -23.50
C GLU A 574 -16.78 1.12 -24.72
N ASN A 575 -17.16 0.01 -25.35
CA ASN A 575 -16.63 -0.43 -26.64
C ASN A 575 -15.10 -0.58 -26.66
N ALA A 576 -14.51 -1.09 -25.56
CA ALA A 576 -13.08 -1.37 -25.53
C ALA A 576 -12.77 -2.67 -26.29
N ASN A 577 -11.60 -2.72 -26.93
CA ASN A 577 -11.07 -3.93 -27.54
C ASN A 577 -9.68 -4.17 -26.96
N VAL A 578 -9.57 -5.14 -26.06
CA VAL A 578 -8.37 -5.37 -25.25
C VAL A 578 -7.75 -6.72 -25.55
N LEU A 579 -6.41 -6.75 -25.51
CA LEU A 579 -5.59 -7.94 -25.67
C LEU A 579 -4.74 -8.11 -24.41
N PHE A 580 -4.99 -9.19 -23.66
CA PHE A 580 -4.28 -9.51 -22.43
C PHE A 580 -3.43 -10.77 -22.57
N SER A 581 -2.21 -10.71 -22.04
CA SER A 581 -1.26 -11.84 -22.04
C SER A 581 -1.04 -12.44 -20.65
N ASP A 582 -1.45 -11.77 -19.57
CA ASP A 582 -1.42 -12.32 -18.22
C ASP A 582 -2.71 -12.01 -17.45
N ASN A 583 -2.69 -12.03 -16.11
CA ASN A 583 -3.75 -11.50 -15.27
C ASN A 583 -4.08 -10.06 -15.67
N ALA A 584 -5.34 -9.79 -15.95
CA ALA A 584 -5.80 -8.48 -16.38
C ALA A 584 -7.33 -8.39 -16.38
N ALA A 585 -7.81 -7.15 -16.37
CA ALA A 585 -9.20 -6.83 -16.63
C ALA A 585 -9.30 -5.41 -17.18
N VAL A 586 -10.49 -4.98 -17.58
CA VAL A 586 -10.67 -3.69 -18.24
C VAL A 586 -10.42 -2.52 -17.30
N LEU A 587 -10.99 -2.55 -16.08
CA LEU A 587 -10.84 -1.46 -15.12
C LEU A 587 -9.63 -1.68 -14.21
N VAL A 588 -9.62 -2.78 -13.45
CA VAL A 588 -8.63 -2.95 -12.37
C VAL A 588 -8.01 -4.34 -12.41
N HIS A 589 -6.68 -4.41 -12.39
CA HIS A 589 -5.99 -5.69 -12.20
C HIS A 589 -6.11 -6.15 -10.74
N ASN A 590 -5.54 -5.43 -9.77
CA ASN A 590 -5.65 -5.77 -8.35
C ASN A 590 -6.43 -4.70 -7.59
N ASN A 591 -7.64 -5.03 -7.14
CA ASN A 591 -8.46 -4.13 -6.32
C ASN A 591 -8.29 -4.43 -4.83
N TYR A 592 -7.61 -3.56 -4.09
CA TYR A 592 -7.69 -3.52 -2.62
C TYR A 592 -8.62 -2.41 -2.13
N GLY A 593 -9.09 -1.53 -3.01
CA GLY A 593 -9.91 -0.38 -2.66
C GLY A 593 -11.41 -0.63 -2.78
N LEU A 594 -12.16 0.46 -2.87
CA LEU A 594 -13.59 0.47 -3.11
C LEU A 594 -13.87 0.84 -4.57
N MET A 595 -14.67 0.02 -5.24
CA MET A 595 -15.26 0.33 -6.54
C MET A 595 -16.78 0.38 -6.41
N GLU A 596 -17.39 1.47 -6.86
CA GLU A 596 -18.83 1.69 -6.76
C GLU A 596 -19.39 2.33 -8.03
N GLN A 597 -20.57 1.88 -8.47
CA GLN A 597 -21.26 2.41 -9.67
C GLN A 597 -20.44 2.36 -10.97
N CYS A 598 -19.45 1.47 -11.05
CA CYS A 598 -18.59 1.34 -12.22
C CYS A 598 -19.23 0.46 -13.30
N ALA A 599 -18.87 0.69 -14.56
CA ALA A 599 -19.45 0.00 -15.69
C ALA A 599 -18.43 -0.36 -16.78
N VAL A 600 -18.52 -1.60 -17.29
CA VAL A 600 -17.82 -2.03 -18.51
C VAL A 600 -18.87 -2.48 -19.51
N VAL A 601 -18.93 -1.83 -20.66
CA VAL A 601 -20.05 -1.99 -21.60
C VAL A 601 -19.53 -2.32 -22.99
N ASN A 602 -20.06 -3.39 -23.58
CA ASN A 602 -19.80 -3.85 -24.93
C ASN A 602 -18.32 -4.04 -25.26
N THR A 603 -17.54 -4.52 -24.28
CA THR A 603 -16.09 -4.70 -24.40
C THR A 603 -15.70 -6.09 -24.88
N ASN A 604 -14.77 -6.20 -25.83
CA ASN A 604 -14.20 -7.47 -26.25
C ASN A 604 -12.81 -7.66 -25.65
N ILE A 605 -12.64 -8.78 -24.94
CA ILE A 605 -11.39 -9.21 -24.33
C ILE A 605 -10.86 -10.39 -25.14
N THR A 606 -9.64 -10.27 -25.64
CA THR A 606 -8.86 -11.38 -26.23
C THR A 606 -7.73 -11.73 -25.30
N ALA A 607 -7.50 -13.01 -25.03
CA ALA A 607 -6.38 -13.42 -24.20
C ALA A 607 -5.77 -14.78 -24.56
N ASP A 608 -4.45 -14.88 -24.45
CA ASP A 608 -3.73 -16.01 -25.06
C ASP A 608 -2.97 -16.87 -24.05
N THR A 609 -2.42 -16.25 -23.01
CA THR A 609 -1.56 -16.93 -22.01
C THR A 609 -1.98 -16.66 -20.57
N GLY A 610 -2.93 -15.74 -20.32
CA GLY A 610 -3.07 -15.13 -19.00
C GLY A 610 -3.88 -15.93 -17.98
N ALA A 611 -3.41 -16.00 -16.73
CA ALA A 611 -3.91 -16.95 -15.74
C ALA A 611 -5.32 -16.58 -15.21
N VAL A 612 -5.55 -15.35 -14.75
CA VAL A 612 -6.79 -14.90 -14.09
C VAL A 612 -7.36 -13.65 -14.78
N LEU A 613 -8.52 -13.77 -15.42
CA LEU A 613 -9.10 -12.71 -16.27
C LEU A 613 -10.51 -12.37 -15.83
N GLY A 614 -10.81 -11.08 -15.72
CA GLY A 614 -12.16 -10.59 -15.44
C GLY A 614 -12.64 -9.59 -16.48
N GLY A 615 -13.96 -9.54 -16.68
CA GLY A 615 -14.60 -8.48 -17.47
C GLY A 615 -14.34 -7.08 -16.92
N MET A 616 -14.37 -6.92 -15.59
CA MET A 616 -14.17 -5.66 -14.89
C MET A 616 -12.90 -5.63 -14.04
N VAL A 617 -12.70 -6.67 -13.20
CA VAL A 617 -11.56 -6.76 -12.27
C VAL A 617 -10.87 -8.11 -12.38
N SER A 618 -9.54 -8.16 -12.40
CA SER A 618 -8.84 -9.44 -12.42
C SER A 618 -8.91 -10.10 -11.03
N ARG A 619 -8.41 -9.42 -9.99
CA ARG A 619 -8.40 -9.91 -8.60
C ARG A 619 -8.99 -8.87 -7.66
N ASN A 620 -9.97 -9.29 -6.86
CA ASN A 620 -10.62 -8.44 -5.87
C ASN A 620 -10.29 -8.87 -4.44
N TYR A 621 -9.59 -8.02 -3.69
CA TYR A 621 -9.34 -8.13 -2.25
C TYR A 621 -10.20 -7.15 -1.44
N GLY A 622 -10.58 -6.02 -2.05
CA GLY A 622 -11.42 -4.97 -1.46
C GLY A 622 -12.91 -5.17 -1.72
N THR A 623 -13.61 -4.07 -1.99
CA THR A 623 -15.06 -4.05 -2.17
C THR A 623 -15.45 -3.59 -3.57
N ILE A 624 -16.37 -4.29 -4.23
CA ILE A 624 -17.04 -3.87 -5.47
C ILE A 624 -18.53 -3.87 -5.22
N ARG A 625 -19.22 -2.75 -5.47
CA ARG A 625 -20.68 -2.70 -5.30
C ARG A 625 -21.40 -1.87 -6.34
N ASP A 626 -22.67 -2.19 -6.56
CA ASP A 626 -23.57 -1.46 -7.45
C ASP A 626 -23.00 -1.25 -8.87
N SER A 627 -22.21 -2.21 -9.35
CA SER A 627 -21.41 -2.11 -10.58
C SER A 627 -21.78 -3.22 -11.58
N TYR A 628 -21.56 -2.98 -12.88
CA TYR A 628 -22.04 -3.93 -13.90
C TYR A 628 -21.15 -4.09 -15.13
N VAL A 629 -21.23 -5.27 -15.74
CA VAL A 629 -20.64 -5.56 -17.06
C VAL A 629 -21.76 -5.89 -18.05
N GLU A 630 -21.96 -5.02 -19.05
CA GLU A 630 -23.05 -5.14 -20.01
C GLU A 630 -22.53 -5.56 -21.40
N GLY A 631 -22.91 -6.74 -21.89
CA GLY A 631 -22.52 -7.25 -23.20
C GLY A 631 -21.02 -7.53 -23.34
N GLY A 632 -20.56 -7.59 -24.59
CA GLY A 632 -19.17 -7.90 -24.91
C GLY A 632 -18.82 -9.39 -24.81
N THR A 633 -17.55 -9.69 -25.05
CA THR A 633 -17.04 -11.07 -25.09
C THR A 633 -15.70 -11.20 -24.38
N LEU A 634 -15.45 -12.34 -23.73
CA LEU A 634 -14.12 -12.76 -23.30
C LEU A 634 -13.75 -14.01 -24.08
N THR A 635 -12.80 -13.88 -25.02
CA THR A 635 -12.31 -14.99 -25.84
C THR A 635 -10.88 -15.34 -25.45
N SER A 636 -10.63 -16.61 -25.11
CA SER A 636 -9.27 -17.06 -24.82
C SER A 636 -8.95 -18.47 -25.32
N ASN A 637 -7.75 -18.64 -25.87
CA ASN A 637 -7.25 -19.94 -26.31
C ASN A 637 -6.30 -20.59 -25.30
N SER A 638 -6.08 -19.98 -24.13
CA SER A 638 -5.18 -20.54 -23.13
C SER A 638 -5.73 -21.86 -22.60
N THR A 639 -4.87 -22.88 -22.59
CA THR A 639 -5.18 -24.21 -22.04
C THR A 639 -4.59 -24.43 -20.64
N THR A 640 -3.79 -23.49 -20.15
CA THR A 640 -3.09 -23.58 -18.87
C THR A 640 -3.64 -22.63 -17.82
N SER A 641 -4.45 -21.66 -18.23
CA SER A 641 -5.05 -20.66 -17.35
C SER A 641 -6.20 -21.22 -16.53
N THR A 642 -6.59 -20.48 -15.48
CA THR A 642 -7.71 -20.81 -14.60
C THR A 642 -8.36 -19.55 -14.05
N GLY A 643 -9.68 -19.42 -14.08
CA GLY A 643 -10.36 -18.26 -13.50
C GLY A 643 -10.63 -17.12 -14.48
N HIS A 644 -11.10 -17.46 -15.67
CA HIS A 644 -11.65 -16.47 -16.60
C HIS A 644 -13.13 -16.26 -16.29
N ALA A 645 -13.57 -15.01 -16.18
CA ALA A 645 -14.99 -14.73 -15.97
C ALA A 645 -15.46 -13.38 -16.50
N GLY A 646 -16.79 -13.28 -16.68
CA GLY A 646 -17.45 -12.10 -17.23
C GLY A 646 -17.53 -10.90 -16.30
N PHE A 647 -17.23 -11.04 -15.00
CA PHE A 647 -17.18 -9.92 -14.06
C PHE A 647 -15.82 -9.82 -13.36
N VAL A 648 -15.48 -10.78 -12.50
CA VAL A 648 -14.23 -10.78 -11.71
C VAL A 648 -13.46 -12.09 -11.94
N GLY A 649 -12.17 -12.02 -12.23
CA GLY A 649 -11.35 -13.23 -12.43
C GLY A 649 -11.23 -14.06 -11.15
N ALA A 650 -10.85 -13.43 -10.04
CA ALA A 650 -10.83 -14.03 -8.71
C ALA A 650 -11.36 -13.07 -7.63
N ASN A 651 -12.26 -13.57 -6.77
CA ASN A 651 -12.62 -12.89 -5.53
C ASN A 651 -11.80 -13.52 -4.40
N GLU A 652 -10.88 -12.73 -3.86
CA GLU A 652 -9.86 -13.16 -2.93
C GLU A 652 -10.40 -13.17 -1.50
N GLU A 653 -9.64 -13.78 -0.57
CA GLU A 653 -10.04 -13.92 0.83
C GLU A 653 -10.44 -12.58 1.44
N GLY A 654 -11.67 -12.48 1.96
CA GLY A 654 -12.25 -11.27 2.54
C GLY A 654 -12.67 -10.18 1.55
N GLY A 655 -12.63 -10.44 0.24
CA GLY A 655 -13.17 -9.55 -0.78
C GLY A 655 -14.71 -9.57 -0.80
N LEU A 656 -15.34 -8.41 -0.94
CA LEU A 656 -16.80 -8.26 -1.00
C LEU A 656 -17.24 -7.82 -2.40
N ILE A 657 -18.19 -8.54 -2.99
CA ILE A 657 -18.88 -8.12 -4.21
C ILE A 657 -20.38 -8.11 -3.93
N GLU A 658 -21.05 -6.98 -4.11
CA GLU A 658 -22.48 -6.90 -3.82
C GLU A 658 -23.29 -6.03 -4.79
N ARG A 659 -24.53 -6.44 -5.07
CA ARG A 659 -25.44 -5.68 -5.96
C ARG A 659 -24.85 -5.44 -7.35
N CYS A 660 -24.15 -6.43 -7.89
CA CYS A 660 -23.45 -6.36 -9.17
C CYS A 660 -23.98 -7.38 -10.17
N TRP A 661 -23.79 -7.13 -11.47
CA TRP A 661 -24.20 -8.09 -12.50
C TRP A 661 -23.31 -8.10 -13.74
N THR A 662 -23.36 -9.19 -14.49
CA THR A 662 -22.71 -9.29 -15.81
C THR A 662 -23.58 -9.97 -16.85
N SER A 663 -23.44 -9.57 -18.10
CA SER A 663 -23.99 -10.25 -19.29
C SER A 663 -22.94 -10.59 -20.34
N MET A 664 -21.65 -10.43 -20.01
CA MET A 664 -20.54 -10.76 -20.90
C MET A 664 -20.51 -12.26 -21.19
N SER A 665 -20.40 -12.62 -22.46
CA SER A 665 -20.23 -14.03 -22.84
C SER A 665 -18.76 -14.44 -22.75
N VAL A 666 -18.50 -15.58 -22.13
CA VAL A 666 -17.15 -16.12 -21.91
C VAL A 666 -16.94 -17.33 -22.80
N SER A 667 -15.91 -17.32 -23.64
CA SER A 667 -15.50 -18.43 -24.51
C SER A 667 -14.00 -18.68 -24.34
N THR A 668 -13.65 -19.78 -23.68
CA THR A 668 -12.27 -20.03 -23.25
C THR A 668 -11.90 -21.51 -23.33
N GLN A 669 -10.61 -21.78 -23.56
CA GLN A 669 -10.01 -23.12 -23.41
C GLN A 669 -9.45 -23.38 -21.99
N SER A 670 -9.67 -22.44 -21.08
CA SER A 670 -9.31 -22.52 -19.65
C SER A 670 -10.24 -23.48 -18.90
N ASP A 671 -9.73 -24.08 -17.82
CA ASP A 671 -10.58 -24.76 -16.83
C ASP A 671 -11.11 -23.72 -15.82
N TYR A 672 -12.25 -24.01 -15.20
CA TYR A 672 -12.86 -23.12 -14.20
C TYR A 672 -13.24 -21.74 -14.76
N ALA A 673 -13.87 -21.71 -15.92
CA ALA A 673 -14.51 -20.51 -16.43
C ALA A 673 -15.80 -20.24 -15.65
N GLY A 674 -16.06 -18.98 -15.29
CA GLY A 674 -17.26 -18.55 -14.59
C GLY A 674 -18.03 -17.49 -15.38
N GLY A 675 -19.36 -17.46 -15.25
CA GLY A 675 -20.14 -16.35 -15.81
C GLY A 675 -19.89 -15.05 -15.04
N PHE A 676 -19.89 -15.12 -13.70
CA PHE A 676 -19.67 -13.98 -12.81
C PHE A 676 -18.23 -13.95 -12.28
N VAL A 677 -17.83 -14.96 -11.51
CA VAL A 677 -16.49 -15.05 -10.92
C VAL A 677 -15.74 -16.29 -11.41
N GLY A 678 -14.46 -16.17 -11.71
CA GLY A 678 -13.66 -17.32 -12.11
C GLY A 678 -13.32 -18.20 -10.91
N LEU A 679 -12.64 -17.62 -9.91
CA LEU A 679 -12.17 -18.30 -8.71
C LEU A 679 -12.68 -17.61 -7.44
N GLY A 680 -13.15 -18.37 -6.45
CA GLY A 680 -13.49 -17.88 -5.11
C GLY A 680 -12.50 -18.38 -4.06
N TYR A 681 -11.80 -17.47 -3.38
CA TYR A 681 -10.77 -17.76 -2.37
C TYR A 681 -11.15 -17.28 -0.96
N GLY A 682 -12.42 -17.39 -0.57
CA GLY A 682 -12.86 -17.06 0.79
C GLY A 682 -13.41 -15.64 0.94
N GLY A 683 -14.08 -15.14 -0.11
CA GLY A 683 -14.76 -13.85 -0.09
C GLY A 683 -16.28 -13.98 -0.17
N THR A 684 -16.99 -12.86 -0.04
CA THR A 684 -18.46 -12.79 -0.04
C THR A 684 -18.97 -12.19 -1.35
N ILE A 685 -19.91 -12.87 -2.00
CA ILE A 685 -20.63 -12.38 -3.18
C ILE A 685 -22.13 -12.45 -2.90
N ARG A 686 -22.80 -11.29 -2.89
CA ARG A 686 -24.22 -11.24 -2.54
C ARG A 686 -25.07 -10.34 -3.41
N ASN A 687 -26.30 -10.74 -3.66
CA ASN A 687 -27.24 -10.01 -4.50
C ASN A 687 -26.67 -9.74 -5.89
N CYS A 688 -26.10 -10.77 -6.54
CA CYS A 688 -25.42 -10.64 -7.82
C CYS A 688 -25.95 -11.62 -8.86
N PHE A 689 -25.84 -11.29 -10.15
CA PHE A 689 -26.31 -12.21 -11.19
C PHE A 689 -25.48 -12.20 -12.49
N ALA A 690 -25.47 -13.35 -13.17
CA ALA A 690 -24.81 -13.53 -14.47
C ALA A 690 -25.79 -13.98 -15.55
N LEU A 691 -25.76 -13.29 -16.69
CA LEU A 691 -26.64 -13.53 -17.84
C LEU A 691 -25.90 -14.13 -19.04
N GLY A 692 -24.58 -13.90 -19.14
CA GLY A 692 -23.77 -14.32 -20.27
C GLY A 692 -23.56 -15.83 -20.31
N ASN A 693 -23.43 -16.37 -21.52
CA ASN A 693 -23.12 -17.79 -21.71
C ASN A 693 -21.64 -18.06 -21.38
N VAL A 694 -21.36 -19.26 -20.91
CA VAL A 694 -20.00 -19.73 -20.58
C VAL A 694 -19.68 -20.94 -21.45
N SER A 695 -18.66 -20.82 -22.29
CA SER A 695 -18.06 -21.91 -23.04
C SER A 695 -16.64 -22.12 -22.50
N GLY A 696 -16.41 -23.22 -21.78
CA GLY A 696 -15.11 -23.54 -21.16
C GLY A 696 -14.53 -24.86 -21.65
N ARG A 697 -13.30 -25.20 -21.23
CA ARG A 697 -12.77 -26.55 -21.47
C ARG A 697 -13.32 -27.55 -20.47
N GLY A 698 -13.26 -27.24 -19.18
CA GLY A 698 -13.70 -28.15 -18.13
C GLY A 698 -13.90 -27.46 -16.79
N TYR A 699 -14.59 -28.14 -15.89
CA TYR A 699 -14.93 -27.74 -14.53
C TYR A 699 -15.43 -26.29 -14.45
N SER A 700 -16.29 -25.88 -15.40
CA SER A 700 -16.74 -24.49 -15.55
C SER A 700 -18.19 -24.33 -15.09
N GLY A 701 -18.53 -23.16 -14.54
CA GLY A 701 -19.83 -22.89 -13.94
C GLY A 701 -20.50 -21.62 -14.48
N GLY A 702 -21.84 -21.59 -14.40
CA GLY A 702 -22.62 -20.45 -14.91
C GLY A 702 -22.49 -19.19 -14.06
N PHE A 703 -22.18 -19.32 -12.77
CA PHE A 703 -21.89 -18.19 -11.89
C PHE A 703 -20.42 -18.19 -11.46
N VAL A 704 -19.95 -19.29 -10.90
CA VAL A 704 -18.59 -19.46 -10.36
C VAL A 704 -17.86 -20.54 -11.15
N GLY A 705 -16.63 -20.26 -11.61
CA GLY A 705 -15.77 -21.30 -12.18
C GLY A 705 -15.40 -22.34 -11.13
N ARG A 706 -14.72 -21.93 -10.05
CA ARG A 706 -14.35 -22.79 -8.92
C ARG A 706 -14.41 -22.06 -7.59
N SER A 707 -14.91 -22.74 -6.56
CA SER A 707 -14.80 -22.30 -5.16
C SER A 707 -13.68 -23.07 -4.45
N VAL A 708 -12.63 -22.37 -4.01
CA VAL A 708 -11.32 -22.97 -3.66
C VAL A 708 -10.98 -22.95 -2.18
N PHE A 709 -11.59 -22.10 -1.35
CA PHE A 709 -11.19 -21.91 0.05
C PHE A 709 -12.39 -21.92 1.01
N GLN A 710 -12.16 -22.25 2.28
CA GLN A 710 -13.19 -22.22 3.32
C GLN A 710 -13.57 -20.76 3.63
N GLY A 711 -14.86 -20.47 3.80
CA GLY A 711 -15.36 -19.11 4.07
C GLY A 711 -15.80 -18.34 2.83
N ASN A 712 -15.82 -18.96 1.65
CA ASN A 712 -16.58 -18.39 0.53
C ASN A 712 -18.07 -18.29 0.92
N ALA A 713 -18.70 -17.17 0.60
CA ALA A 713 -20.13 -16.97 0.82
C ALA A 713 -20.80 -16.45 -0.47
N TYR A 714 -21.88 -17.11 -0.88
CA TYR A 714 -22.68 -16.76 -2.04
C TYR A 714 -24.14 -16.63 -1.60
N GLU A 715 -24.67 -15.41 -1.63
CA GLU A 715 -25.99 -15.12 -1.06
C GLU A 715 -26.91 -14.43 -2.06
N SER A 716 -28.08 -15.00 -2.30
CA SER A 716 -29.10 -14.37 -3.17
C SER A 716 -28.56 -14.09 -4.58
N CYS A 717 -27.86 -15.04 -5.18
CA CYS A 717 -27.23 -14.90 -6.49
C CYS A 717 -27.89 -15.82 -7.54
N TYR A 718 -27.85 -15.44 -8.82
CA TYR A 718 -28.31 -16.36 -9.88
C TYR A 718 -27.50 -16.33 -11.18
N ALA A 719 -27.47 -17.46 -11.88
CA ALA A 719 -26.94 -17.59 -13.24
C ALA A 719 -28.01 -18.01 -14.24
N ALA A 720 -28.30 -17.16 -15.22
CA ALA A 720 -29.26 -17.42 -16.29
C ALA A 720 -28.62 -17.97 -17.57
N GLY A 721 -27.33 -17.70 -17.78
CA GLY A 721 -26.57 -18.12 -18.95
C GLY A 721 -26.42 -19.65 -19.07
N ILE A 722 -26.16 -20.10 -20.30
CA ILE A 722 -25.92 -21.50 -20.62
C ILE A 722 -24.42 -21.81 -20.54
N VAL A 723 -24.10 -22.94 -19.92
CA VAL A 723 -22.76 -23.49 -19.75
C VAL A 723 -22.56 -24.62 -20.74
N THR A 724 -21.53 -24.46 -21.58
CA THR A 724 -21.05 -25.47 -22.53
C THR A 724 -19.60 -25.78 -22.19
N VAL A 725 -19.24 -27.06 -22.16
CA VAL A 725 -17.85 -27.47 -21.99
C VAL A 725 -17.42 -28.45 -23.07
N ALA A 726 -16.17 -28.33 -23.51
CA ALA A 726 -15.60 -29.24 -24.51
C ALA A 726 -14.99 -30.52 -23.91
N GLY A 727 -14.73 -30.52 -22.60
CA GLY A 727 -13.96 -31.54 -21.87
C GLY A 727 -14.74 -32.20 -20.73
N ALA A 728 -14.14 -32.20 -19.53
CA ALA A 728 -14.48 -33.15 -18.45
C ALA A 728 -15.86 -32.94 -17.82
N GLU A 729 -16.20 -31.72 -17.40
CA GLU A 729 -17.44 -31.42 -16.68
C GLU A 729 -17.78 -29.93 -16.78
N GLY A 730 -19.06 -29.57 -16.78
CA GLY A 730 -19.54 -28.20 -16.70
C GLY A 730 -20.86 -28.20 -15.95
N ASN A 731 -21.07 -27.22 -15.08
CA ASN A 731 -22.13 -27.23 -14.08
C ASN A 731 -22.92 -25.92 -14.08
N GLY A 732 -24.14 -25.95 -13.57
CA GLY A 732 -25.06 -24.82 -13.70
C GLY A 732 -24.67 -23.57 -12.90
N PHE A 733 -24.23 -23.73 -11.64
CA PHE A 733 -23.85 -22.60 -10.78
C PHE A 733 -22.34 -22.54 -10.55
N ILE A 734 -21.78 -23.51 -9.81
CA ILE A 734 -20.35 -23.67 -9.55
C ILE A 734 -19.79 -24.81 -10.42
N GLY A 735 -18.63 -24.61 -11.05
CA GLY A 735 -18.05 -25.54 -12.02
C GLY A 735 -17.57 -26.89 -11.47
N GLY A 736 -17.18 -26.98 -10.21
CA GLY A 736 -16.77 -28.24 -9.56
C GLY A 736 -15.26 -28.39 -9.37
N ASN A 737 -14.86 -29.50 -8.74
CA ASN A 737 -13.44 -29.78 -8.42
C ASN A 737 -12.84 -30.74 -9.45
N LYS A 738 -11.60 -30.48 -9.84
CA LYS A 738 -10.82 -31.44 -10.62
C LYS A 738 -10.30 -32.57 -9.72
N PRO A 739 -10.46 -33.85 -10.06
CA PRO A 739 -10.14 -34.98 -9.17
C PRO A 739 -8.70 -35.07 -8.65
N ASP A 740 -7.74 -34.54 -9.41
CA ASP A 740 -6.31 -34.57 -9.08
C ASP A 740 -5.83 -33.31 -8.35
N SER A 741 -6.72 -32.34 -8.09
CA SER A 741 -6.34 -31.13 -7.36
C SER A 741 -6.14 -31.43 -5.87
N GLY A 742 -5.06 -30.93 -5.29
CA GLY A 742 -4.84 -31.00 -3.83
C GLY A 742 -5.82 -30.17 -3.00
N PHE A 743 -6.61 -29.30 -3.65
CA PHE A 743 -7.61 -28.44 -3.02
C PHE A 743 -9.02 -29.01 -3.28
N GLN A 744 -9.47 -29.94 -2.44
CA GLN A 744 -10.80 -30.57 -2.53
C GLN A 744 -11.68 -30.11 -1.37
N TYR A 745 -12.29 -28.93 -1.51
CA TYR A 745 -13.24 -28.41 -0.53
C TYR A 745 -14.68 -28.73 -0.92
N ASP A 746 -15.58 -28.81 0.07
CA ASP A 746 -17.02 -28.90 -0.18
C ASP A 746 -17.52 -27.56 -0.74
N GLN A 747 -17.81 -27.54 -2.04
CA GLN A 747 -18.24 -26.33 -2.73
C GLN A 747 -19.68 -25.92 -2.44
N SER A 748 -20.42 -26.70 -1.63
CA SER A 748 -21.77 -26.35 -1.20
C SER A 748 -21.82 -25.49 0.06
N GLU A 749 -20.72 -25.43 0.82
CA GLU A 749 -20.61 -24.53 1.96
C GLU A 749 -20.67 -23.07 1.50
N GLY A 750 -21.36 -22.21 2.27
CA GLY A 750 -21.44 -20.79 1.92
C GLY A 750 -22.56 -20.40 0.96
N VAL A 751 -23.32 -21.36 0.41
CA VAL A 751 -24.30 -21.08 -0.66
C VAL A 751 -25.73 -20.97 -0.11
N TRP A 752 -26.32 -19.76 -0.18
CA TRP A 752 -27.69 -19.47 0.26
C TRP A 752 -28.49 -18.71 -0.77
N ASN A 753 -29.76 -19.10 -0.98
CA ASN A 753 -30.69 -18.48 -1.93
C ASN A 753 -30.07 -18.30 -3.33
N CYS A 754 -29.26 -19.26 -3.78
CA CYS A 754 -28.58 -19.21 -5.06
C CYS A 754 -29.26 -20.11 -6.09
N TYR A 755 -29.33 -19.65 -7.34
CA TYR A 755 -30.07 -20.35 -8.39
C TYR A 755 -29.34 -20.40 -9.72
N TYR A 756 -29.60 -21.41 -10.53
CA TYR A 756 -29.01 -21.55 -11.86
C TYR A 756 -29.99 -22.07 -12.89
N ASN A 757 -29.75 -21.75 -14.16
CA ASN A 757 -30.57 -22.24 -15.25
C ASN A 757 -30.45 -23.77 -15.38
N SER A 758 -31.56 -24.47 -15.14
CA SER A 758 -31.62 -25.94 -15.18
C SER A 758 -31.56 -26.53 -16.59
N GLU A 759 -31.54 -25.69 -17.62
CA GLU A 759 -31.33 -26.09 -19.02
C GLU A 759 -29.84 -26.41 -19.31
N ASN A 760 -28.95 -26.19 -18.34
CA ASN A 760 -27.54 -26.54 -18.41
C ASN A 760 -27.31 -28.06 -18.44
N THR A 761 -26.28 -28.49 -19.18
CA THR A 761 -25.98 -29.91 -19.44
C THR A 761 -25.42 -30.66 -18.23
N GLY A 762 -24.84 -29.97 -17.24
CA GLY A 762 -24.50 -30.52 -15.92
C GLY A 762 -25.43 -29.99 -14.83
N ALA A 763 -26.15 -30.90 -14.19
CA ALA A 763 -27.26 -30.59 -13.29
C ALA A 763 -26.85 -30.37 -11.82
N HIS A 764 -25.56 -30.15 -11.52
CA HIS A 764 -25.10 -29.91 -10.15
C HIS A 764 -24.90 -28.41 -9.89
N GLY A 765 -25.49 -27.93 -8.80
CA GLY A 765 -25.40 -26.53 -8.36
C GLY A 765 -24.48 -26.30 -7.15
N TYR A 766 -23.96 -27.35 -6.52
CA TYR A 766 -23.20 -27.30 -5.26
C TYR A 766 -23.86 -26.37 -4.23
N GLY A 767 -25.04 -26.73 -3.72
CA GLY A 767 -25.83 -25.91 -2.79
C GLY A 767 -26.82 -24.94 -3.46
N ALA A 768 -26.57 -24.51 -4.70
CA ALA A 768 -27.54 -23.71 -5.46
C ALA A 768 -28.68 -24.58 -6.02
N GLU A 769 -29.87 -23.98 -6.19
CA GLU A 769 -31.08 -24.67 -6.66
C GLU A 769 -31.33 -24.46 -8.18
N PRO A 770 -31.74 -25.51 -8.92
CA PRO A 770 -32.09 -25.38 -10.32
C PRO A 770 -33.42 -24.64 -10.51
N ARG A 771 -33.48 -23.79 -11.54
CA ARG A 771 -34.72 -23.19 -12.08
C ARG A 771 -34.63 -23.15 -13.60
N THR A 772 -35.70 -23.48 -14.30
CA THR A 772 -35.78 -23.26 -15.76
C THR A 772 -35.77 -21.76 -16.05
N GLY A 773 -35.35 -21.37 -17.26
CA GLY A 773 -35.44 -19.97 -17.69
C GLY A 773 -36.86 -19.40 -17.57
N MET A 774 -37.91 -20.20 -17.74
CA MET A 774 -39.29 -19.76 -17.52
C MET A 774 -39.61 -19.52 -16.05
N GLN A 775 -39.17 -20.41 -15.15
CA GLN A 775 -39.37 -20.26 -13.70
C GLN A 775 -38.67 -19.03 -13.15
N MET A 776 -37.44 -18.74 -13.61
CA MET A 776 -36.72 -17.53 -13.23
C MET A 776 -37.47 -16.26 -13.64
N ARG A 777 -38.31 -16.31 -14.67
CA ARG A 777 -39.15 -15.18 -15.10
C ARG A 777 -40.47 -15.09 -14.37
N LEU A 778 -40.74 -15.87 -13.32
CA LEU A 778 -41.97 -15.75 -12.54
C LEU A 778 -41.81 -14.73 -11.42
N ALA A 779 -42.91 -14.05 -11.07
CA ALA A 779 -42.92 -13.07 -9.97
C ALA A 779 -42.52 -13.68 -8.61
N ASP A 780 -42.79 -14.97 -8.39
CA ASP A 780 -42.43 -15.66 -7.16
C ASP A 780 -40.91 -15.81 -7.00
N PHE A 781 -40.16 -15.90 -8.11
CA PHE A 781 -38.70 -16.04 -8.08
C PHE A 781 -38.01 -14.81 -7.48
N VAL A 782 -38.58 -13.61 -7.62
CA VAL A 782 -38.08 -12.39 -6.95
C VAL A 782 -38.09 -12.57 -5.42
N ARG A 783 -39.10 -13.25 -4.86
CA ARG A 783 -39.19 -13.47 -3.41
C ARG A 783 -38.15 -14.48 -2.93
N GLU A 784 -37.80 -15.44 -3.78
CA GLU A 784 -36.77 -16.46 -3.54
C GLU A 784 -35.35 -15.86 -3.47
N LEU A 785 -35.12 -14.72 -4.13
CA LEU A 785 -33.86 -13.95 -4.08
C LEU A 785 -33.81 -12.97 -2.89
N GLY A 786 -34.88 -12.87 -2.09
CA GLY A 786 -34.97 -11.93 -0.97
C GLY A 786 -35.71 -10.62 -1.30
N SER A 787 -36.13 -9.89 -0.27
CA SER A 787 -36.99 -8.70 -0.41
C SER A 787 -36.21 -7.38 -0.43
N GLY A 788 -36.65 -6.42 -1.24
CA GLY A 788 -36.33 -4.98 -1.08
C GLY A 788 -35.51 -4.36 -2.21
N ILE A 789 -34.54 -5.08 -2.77
CA ILE A 789 -33.65 -4.59 -3.85
C ILE A 789 -33.82 -5.33 -5.18
N TRP A 790 -34.52 -6.46 -5.17
CA TRP A 790 -34.84 -7.24 -6.35
C TRP A 790 -36.20 -6.83 -6.91
N THR A 791 -36.28 -6.62 -8.21
CA THR A 791 -37.52 -6.34 -8.94
C THR A 791 -37.56 -7.09 -10.27
N ARG A 792 -38.67 -6.97 -11.00
CA ARG A 792 -38.89 -7.62 -12.30
C ARG A 792 -39.92 -6.85 -13.12
N ASP A 793 -39.64 -6.71 -14.42
CA ASP A 793 -40.54 -6.18 -15.43
C ASP A 793 -40.42 -7.04 -16.70
N ASP A 794 -41.53 -7.37 -17.37
CA ASP A 794 -41.51 -8.21 -18.59
C ASP A 794 -40.72 -7.56 -19.74
N ALA A 795 -40.62 -6.23 -19.77
CA ALA A 795 -39.92 -5.45 -20.79
C ALA A 795 -38.43 -5.21 -20.48
N VAL A 796 -37.97 -5.51 -19.25
CA VAL A 796 -36.59 -5.26 -18.80
C VAL A 796 -35.88 -6.59 -18.54
N ASN A 797 -34.60 -6.69 -18.87
CA ASN A 797 -33.79 -7.91 -18.66
C ASN A 797 -34.47 -9.20 -19.19
N GLY A 798 -35.24 -9.10 -20.28
CA GLY A 798 -36.01 -10.21 -20.83
C GLY A 798 -36.97 -10.90 -19.84
N GLY A 799 -37.49 -10.16 -18.86
CA GLY A 799 -38.39 -10.65 -17.81
C GLY A 799 -37.71 -11.34 -16.62
N LEU A 800 -36.38 -11.38 -16.58
CA LEU A 800 -35.61 -11.91 -15.45
C LEU A 800 -35.48 -10.84 -14.34
N PRO A 801 -35.38 -11.23 -13.06
CA PRO A 801 -35.18 -10.27 -11.98
C PRO A 801 -33.92 -9.46 -12.15
N TYR A 802 -33.95 -8.22 -11.72
CA TYR A 802 -32.80 -7.32 -11.71
C TYR A 802 -32.82 -6.48 -10.44
N LEU A 803 -31.70 -5.81 -10.19
CA LEU A 803 -31.49 -5.01 -8.99
C LEU A 803 -31.98 -3.58 -9.22
N THR A 804 -32.58 -2.96 -8.20
CA THR A 804 -33.05 -1.56 -8.28
C THR A 804 -31.96 -0.53 -8.00
N THR A 805 -30.80 -0.95 -7.48
CA THR A 805 -29.71 -0.05 -7.04
C THR A 805 -28.62 0.16 -8.10
N VAL A 806 -28.62 -0.63 -9.16
CA VAL A 806 -27.67 -0.56 -10.28
C VAL A 806 -28.45 -0.55 -11.59
N LYS A 807 -27.87 0.00 -12.67
CA LYS A 807 -28.50 0.03 -14.00
C LYS A 807 -29.04 -1.35 -14.36
N ALA A 808 -30.29 -1.42 -14.80
CA ALA A 808 -30.89 -2.67 -15.26
C ALA A 808 -30.24 -3.16 -16.56
N PRO A 809 -30.11 -4.48 -16.77
CA PRO A 809 -29.56 -5.02 -18.01
C PRO A 809 -30.38 -4.65 -19.24
N GLU A 810 -29.71 -4.13 -20.25
CA GLU A 810 -30.27 -3.88 -21.57
C GLU A 810 -29.71 -4.87 -22.59
N THR A 811 -30.58 -5.35 -23.48
CA THR A 811 -30.13 -6.14 -24.63
C THR A 811 -29.39 -5.23 -25.59
N ALA A 812 -28.12 -5.58 -25.90
CA ALA A 812 -27.32 -4.85 -26.87
C ALA A 812 -28.07 -4.77 -28.22
N LYS A 813 -28.16 -3.55 -28.76
CA LYS A 813 -28.74 -3.36 -30.10
C LYS A 813 -27.72 -3.85 -31.12
N THR A 814 -28.15 -4.75 -31.99
CA THR A 814 -27.35 -5.20 -33.11
C THR A 814 -27.82 -4.58 -34.41
N ALA A 815 -26.89 -4.39 -35.34
CA ALA A 815 -27.15 -4.02 -36.72
C ALA A 815 -26.15 -4.74 -37.63
N ASP A 816 -26.60 -5.19 -38.79
CA ASP A 816 -25.70 -5.69 -39.82
C ASP A 816 -24.86 -4.53 -40.37
N ILE A 817 -23.53 -4.72 -40.37
CA ILE A 817 -22.58 -3.84 -41.04
C ILE A 817 -21.95 -4.59 -42.21
N THR A 818 -21.58 -3.86 -43.26
CA THR A 818 -20.84 -4.38 -44.41
C THR A 818 -19.45 -3.77 -44.45
N VAL A 819 -18.42 -4.60 -44.35
CA VAL A 819 -17.02 -4.19 -44.46
C VAL A 819 -16.47 -4.71 -45.79
N HIS A 820 -15.81 -3.84 -46.56
CA HIS A 820 -15.18 -4.19 -47.83
C HIS A 820 -13.77 -4.70 -47.55
N VAL A 821 -13.51 -5.99 -47.80
CA VAL A 821 -12.21 -6.60 -47.56
C VAL A 821 -11.50 -6.84 -48.89
N ALA A 822 -10.30 -6.28 -49.03
CA ALA A 822 -9.40 -6.54 -50.13
C ALA A 822 -8.17 -7.33 -49.69
N VAL A 823 -7.64 -8.18 -50.56
CA VAL A 823 -6.38 -8.91 -50.35
C VAL A 823 -5.52 -8.75 -51.59
N VAL A 824 -4.28 -8.29 -51.40
CA VAL A 824 -3.28 -8.10 -52.47
C VAL A 824 -1.94 -8.73 -52.08
N THR A 825 -1.29 -9.34 -53.05
CA THR A 825 0.05 -9.94 -52.90
C THR A 825 1.11 -9.03 -53.50
N TYR A 826 2.38 -9.19 -53.12
CA TYR A 826 3.47 -8.34 -53.60
C TYR A 826 4.50 -9.14 -54.41
N ASP A 827 4.70 -8.75 -55.67
CA ASP A 827 5.71 -9.36 -56.53
C ASP A 827 7.08 -8.72 -56.26
N LYS A 828 7.94 -9.47 -55.57
CA LYS A 828 9.33 -9.08 -55.26
C LYS A 828 10.27 -9.10 -56.47
N GLU A 829 9.87 -9.69 -57.60
CA GLU A 829 10.65 -9.65 -58.85
C GLU A 829 10.48 -8.34 -59.59
N THR A 830 9.25 -7.82 -59.63
CA THR A 830 8.91 -6.58 -60.37
C THR A 830 8.78 -5.35 -59.46
N TYR A 831 8.78 -5.55 -58.14
CA TYR A 831 8.51 -4.54 -57.11
C TYR A 831 7.16 -3.85 -57.32
N THR A 832 6.10 -4.64 -57.45
CA THR A 832 4.72 -4.15 -57.66
C THR A 832 3.72 -5.04 -56.95
N PHE A 833 2.62 -4.45 -56.48
CA PHE A 833 1.48 -5.21 -56.02
C PHE A 833 0.78 -5.91 -57.20
N ASP A 834 0.33 -7.14 -56.98
CA ASP A 834 -0.44 -7.92 -57.95
C ASP A 834 -1.92 -7.52 -57.87
N PHE A 835 -2.34 -6.65 -58.77
CA PHE A 835 -3.73 -6.22 -58.90
C PHE A 835 -4.58 -7.10 -59.81
N ASP A 836 -3.96 -8.03 -60.54
CA ASP A 836 -4.65 -8.96 -61.46
C ASP A 836 -5.27 -10.12 -60.68
N HIS A 837 -4.64 -10.52 -59.58
CA HIS A 837 -5.14 -11.55 -58.66
C HIS A 837 -5.72 -10.99 -57.36
N LYS A 838 -6.05 -9.70 -57.30
CA LYS A 838 -6.69 -9.10 -56.12
C LYS A 838 -8.03 -9.77 -55.82
N SER A 839 -8.29 -9.99 -54.54
CA SER A 839 -9.61 -10.44 -54.05
C SER A 839 -10.29 -9.27 -53.37
N VAL A 840 -11.49 -8.89 -53.80
CA VAL A 840 -12.33 -7.89 -53.12
C VAL A 840 -13.67 -8.53 -52.79
N VAL A 841 -14.03 -8.56 -51.51
CA VAL A 841 -15.24 -9.18 -51.01
C VAL A 841 -15.94 -8.27 -50.02
N ASP A 842 -17.26 -8.16 -50.13
CA ASP A 842 -18.09 -7.48 -49.12
C ASP A 842 -18.40 -8.48 -48.03
N VAL A 843 -18.18 -8.15 -46.76
CA VAL A 843 -18.40 -9.05 -45.62
C VAL A 843 -19.46 -8.44 -44.72
N THR A 844 -20.57 -9.14 -44.54
CA THR A 844 -21.65 -8.68 -43.65
C THR A 844 -21.44 -9.28 -42.26
N VAL A 845 -21.44 -8.45 -41.21
CA VAL A 845 -21.23 -8.88 -39.82
C VAL A 845 -22.35 -8.29 -38.97
N GLU A 846 -22.99 -9.10 -38.13
CA GLU A 846 -23.87 -8.57 -37.10
C GLU A 846 -23.01 -7.86 -36.03
N SER A 847 -23.22 -6.56 -35.87
CA SER A 847 -22.40 -5.71 -35.01
C SER A 847 -23.19 -5.09 -33.87
N THR A 848 -22.58 -5.03 -32.69
CA THR A 848 -23.05 -4.22 -31.55
C THR A 848 -22.45 -2.81 -31.57
N GLY A 849 -21.74 -2.42 -32.63
CA GLY A 849 -20.97 -1.17 -32.71
C GLY A 849 -19.53 -1.27 -32.22
N ASN A 850 -19.06 -2.45 -31.79
CA ASN A 850 -17.68 -2.70 -31.38
C ASN A 850 -17.06 -3.92 -32.11
N THR A 851 -17.21 -3.99 -33.43
CA THR A 851 -16.69 -5.09 -34.25
C THR A 851 -15.19 -4.92 -34.51
N ARG A 852 -14.44 -6.02 -34.48
CA ARG A 852 -12.99 -6.04 -34.75
C ARG A 852 -12.69 -6.59 -36.13
N VAL A 853 -11.48 -6.33 -36.64
CA VAL A 853 -11.02 -6.91 -37.92
C VAL A 853 -11.06 -8.44 -37.91
N VAL A 854 -10.67 -9.09 -36.80
CA VAL A 854 -10.76 -10.57 -36.70
C VAL A 854 -12.19 -11.09 -36.76
N ASP A 855 -13.19 -10.33 -36.30
CA ASP A 855 -14.60 -10.73 -36.37
C ASP A 855 -15.09 -10.68 -37.84
N VAL A 856 -14.61 -9.70 -38.62
CA VAL A 856 -14.83 -9.65 -40.07
C VAL A 856 -14.16 -10.83 -40.77
N MET A 857 -12.93 -11.18 -40.39
CA MET A 857 -12.23 -12.32 -40.99
C MET A 857 -12.95 -13.65 -40.69
N ASP A 858 -13.40 -13.87 -39.45
CA ASP A 858 -14.22 -15.02 -39.05
C ASP A 858 -15.53 -15.07 -39.87
N ALA A 859 -16.24 -13.94 -40.00
CA ALA A 859 -17.47 -13.85 -40.76
C ALA A 859 -17.27 -14.09 -42.27
N ALA A 860 -16.18 -13.56 -42.84
CA ALA A 860 -15.82 -13.77 -44.23
C ALA A 860 -15.54 -15.25 -44.52
N GLN A 861 -14.86 -15.93 -43.60
CA GLN A 861 -14.62 -17.37 -43.69
C GLN A 861 -15.92 -18.18 -43.54
N ALA A 862 -16.78 -17.84 -42.58
CA ALA A 862 -18.08 -18.48 -42.40
C ALA A 862 -19.01 -18.31 -43.62
N GLN A 863 -18.89 -17.18 -44.33
CA GLN A 863 -19.62 -16.89 -45.57
C GLN A 863 -18.98 -17.51 -46.82
N GLY A 864 -17.84 -18.19 -46.69
CA GLY A 864 -17.10 -18.77 -47.81
C GLY A 864 -16.50 -17.75 -48.77
N LYS A 865 -16.28 -16.51 -48.31
CA LYS A 865 -15.75 -15.40 -49.12
C LYS A 865 -14.22 -15.36 -49.15
N LEU A 866 -13.57 -15.84 -48.09
CA LEU A 866 -12.12 -16.03 -48.02
C LEU A 866 -11.80 -17.20 -47.09
N THR A 867 -10.55 -17.65 -47.09
CA THR A 867 -10.03 -18.57 -46.07
C THR A 867 -8.82 -17.94 -45.40
N TYR A 868 -8.61 -18.15 -44.11
CA TYR A 868 -7.40 -17.69 -43.45
C TYR A 868 -7.01 -18.59 -42.28
N SER A 869 -5.74 -18.54 -41.90
CA SER A 869 -5.23 -19.22 -40.70
C SER A 869 -4.36 -18.30 -39.86
N TYR A 870 -4.31 -18.57 -38.56
CA TYR A 870 -3.57 -17.75 -37.60
C TYR A 870 -2.96 -18.61 -36.50
N SER A 871 -1.93 -18.07 -35.87
CA SER A 871 -1.48 -18.52 -34.54
C SER A 871 -1.87 -17.47 -33.52
N THR A 872 -2.24 -17.93 -32.34
CA THR A 872 -2.53 -17.08 -31.21
C THR A 872 -1.23 -16.77 -30.46
N THR A 873 -0.95 -15.50 -30.18
CA THR A 873 0.32 -14.99 -29.65
C THR A 873 0.05 -13.87 -28.65
N ALA A 874 0.73 -13.89 -27.50
CA ALA A 874 0.61 -12.85 -26.47
C ALA A 874 0.67 -11.42 -27.05
N THR A 875 1.53 -11.18 -28.04
CA THR A 875 1.77 -9.84 -28.62
C THR A 875 0.71 -9.35 -29.58
N PHE A 876 0.14 -10.22 -30.41
CA PHE A 876 -0.75 -9.80 -31.50
C PHE A 876 -2.15 -10.40 -31.41
N GLY A 877 -2.43 -11.18 -30.36
CA GLY A 877 -3.59 -12.05 -30.35
C GLY A 877 -3.47 -13.01 -31.52
N ARG A 878 -4.43 -12.95 -32.45
CA ARG A 878 -4.37 -13.67 -33.73
C ARG A 878 -3.34 -13.05 -34.68
N PHE A 879 -2.17 -13.69 -34.76
CA PHE A 879 -1.17 -13.45 -35.81
C PHE A 879 -1.54 -14.25 -37.07
N ILE A 880 -1.88 -13.54 -38.15
CA ILE A 880 -2.37 -14.14 -39.40
C ILE A 880 -1.20 -14.69 -40.24
N HIS A 881 -1.26 -15.98 -40.59
CA HIS A 881 -0.23 -16.66 -41.39
C HIS A 881 -0.60 -16.77 -42.86
N THR A 882 -1.85 -17.14 -43.13
CA THR A 882 -2.31 -17.38 -44.50
C THR A 882 -3.63 -16.69 -44.77
N ILE A 883 -3.78 -16.16 -45.98
CA ILE A 883 -5.05 -15.68 -46.53
C ILE A 883 -5.20 -16.29 -47.93
N ASN A 884 -6.36 -16.88 -48.22
CA ASN A 884 -6.65 -17.61 -49.46
C ASN A 884 -5.60 -18.66 -49.84
N GLY A 885 -5.00 -19.31 -48.83
CA GLY A 885 -3.94 -20.31 -49.00
C GLY A 885 -2.55 -19.75 -49.30
N HIS A 886 -2.41 -18.42 -49.41
CA HIS A 886 -1.13 -17.75 -49.59
C HIS A 886 -0.47 -17.49 -48.23
N ALA A 887 0.73 -18.04 -48.02
CA ALA A 887 1.46 -17.94 -46.76
C ALA A 887 2.57 -16.90 -46.83
N VAL A 888 2.60 -15.98 -45.86
CA VAL A 888 3.64 -14.97 -45.71
C VAL A 888 4.37 -15.24 -44.41
N ASN A 889 5.68 -15.47 -44.49
CA ASN A 889 6.49 -15.90 -43.36
C ASN A 889 7.59 -14.87 -43.05
N ALA A 890 8.04 -14.88 -41.80
CA ALA A 890 9.12 -14.02 -41.33
C ALA A 890 10.36 -14.09 -42.27
N PRO A 891 10.99 -12.94 -42.57
CA PRO A 891 10.79 -11.64 -41.94
C PRO A 891 9.61 -10.82 -42.47
N ASP A 892 8.92 -11.28 -43.52
CA ASP A 892 7.70 -10.64 -44.04
C ASP A 892 6.48 -11.03 -43.17
N GLY A 893 5.36 -10.34 -43.36
CA GLY A 893 4.11 -10.67 -42.68
C GLY A 893 2.88 -10.05 -43.33
N TRP A 894 1.71 -10.57 -42.99
CA TRP A 894 0.45 -9.93 -43.38
C TRP A 894 0.25 -8.63 -42.58
N MET A 895 -0.02 -7.55 -43.30
CA MET A 895 -0.36 -6.24 -42.74
C MET A 895 -1.70 -5.79 -43.29
N PHE A 896 -2.34 -4.84 -42.62
CA PHE A 896 -3.61 -4.32 -43.09
C PHE A 896 -3.78 -2.82 -42.86
N THR A 897 -4.53 -2.19 -43.76
CA THR A 897 -5.04 -0.83 -43.58
C THR A 897 -6.54 -0.85 -43.34
N ILE A 898 -7.06 0.17 -42.65
CA ILE A 898 -8.49 0.48 -42.56
C ILE A 898 -8.67 1.86 -43.17
N ASN A 899 -9.44 1.95 -44.26
CA ASN A 899 -9.66 3.19 -45.02
C ASN A 899 -8.34 3.88 -45.41
N ASP A 900 -7.40 3.12 -45.98
CA ASP A 900 -6.04 3.52 -46.36
C ASP A 900 -5.10 3.92 -45.20
N ALA A 901 -5.57 3.90 -43.94
CA ALA A 901 -4.72 4.11 -42.77
C ALA A 901 -4.10 2.79 -42.29
N LEU A 902 -2.77 2.73 -42.19
CA LEU A 902 -2.06 1.56 -41.70
C LEU A 902 -2.36 1.33 -40.21
N SER A 903 -2.75 0.11 -39.85
CA SER A 903 -3.08 -0.18 -38.45
C SER A 903 -1.83 -0.27 -37.59
N ASN A 904 -1.84 0.42 -36.45
CA ASN A 904 -0.81 0.37 -35.41
C ASN A 904 -1.16 -0.61 -34.28
N VAL A 905 -2.30 -1.29 -34.37
CA VAL A 905 -2.75 -2.29 -33.39
C VAL A 905 -3.02 -3.61 -34.11
N SER A 906 -3.08 -4.70 -33.35
CA SER A 906 -3.37 -6.02 -33.93
C SER A 906 -4.78 -6.07 -34.55
N ALA A 907 -5.00 -6.99 -35.49
CA ALA A 907 -6.35 -7.27 -35.99
C ALA A 907 -7.32 -7.74 -34.89
N SER A 908 -6.79 -8.24 -33.76
CA SER A 908 -7.56 -8.66 -32.58
C SER A 908 -8.09 -7.49 -31.75
N THR A 909 -7.64 -6.27 -32.02
CA THR A 909 -8.04 -5.05 -31.28
C THR A 909 -8.50 -3.92 -32.20
N ALA A 910 -8.10 -3.92 -33.47
CA ALA A 910 -8.52 -2.93 -34.46
C ALA A 910 -10.04 -2.97 -34.70
N SER A 911 -10.71 -1.83 -34.49
CA SER A 911 -12.16 -1.68 -34.68
C SER A 911 -12.53 -1.33 -36.12
N VAL A 912 -13.71 -1.79 -36.57
CA VAL A 912 -14.29 -1.50 -37.88
C VAL A 912 -15.78 -1.13 -37.77
N LYS A 913 -16.27 -0.38 -38.75
CA LYS A 913 -17.63 0.15 -38.87
C LYS A 913 -18.24 -0.18 -40.24
N ASP A 914 -19.53 0.06 -40.38
CA ASP A 914 -20.23 -0.09 -41.66
C ASP A 914 -19.61 0.77 -42.75
N GLY A 915 -19.36 0.17 -43.92
CA GLY A 915 -18.72 0.78 -45.07
C GLY A 915 -17.19 0.88 -45.01
N ASP A 916 -16.56 0.46 -43.90
CA ASP A 916 -15.10 0.49 -43.80
C ASP A 916 -14.44 -0.42 -44.83
N ARG A 917 -13.25 -0.02 -45.23
CA ARG A 917 -12.44 -0.67 -46.26
C ARG A 917 -11.17 -1.24 -45.66
N VAL A 918 -11.13 -2.55 -45.46
CA VAL A 918 -9.96 -3.27 -44.92
C VAL A 918 -9.13 -3.85 -46.06
N LEU A 919 -7.89 -3.43 -46.22
CA LEU A 919 -6.98 -3.99 -47.22
C LEU A 919 -5.89 -4.80 -46.51
N TRP A 920 -5.85 -6.10 -46.76
CA TRP A 920 -4.73 -6.96 -46.39
C TRP A 920 -3.69 -6.98 -47.51
N PHE A 921 -2.43 -6.79 -47.14
CA PHE A 921 -1.31 -6.83 -48.06
C PHE A 921 -0.10 -7.53 -47.44
N GLU A 922 0.77 -8.05 -48.30
CA GLU A 922 2.06 -8.60 -47.88
C GLU A 922 2.99 -7.45 -47.49
N GLY A 923 3.27 -7.28 -46.20
CA GLY A 923 4.28 -6.35 -45.72
C GLY A 923 5.67 -6.95 -45.88
N THR A 924 6.50 -6.33 -46.70
CA THR A 924 7.85 -6.82 -47.00
C THR A 924 8.88 -5.70 -46.83
N THR A 925 10.16 -6.10 -46.78
CA THR A 925 11.25 -5.11 -46.79
C THR A 925 11.20 -4.24 -48.05
N GLU A 926 10.91 -4.84 -49.21
CA GLU A 926 10.94 -4.17 -50.50
C GLU A 926 9.82 -3.13 -50.69
N ASN A 927 8.62 -3.38 -50.15
CA ASN A 927 7.53 -2.39 -50.13
C ASN A 927 7.52 -1.51 -48.88
N GLN A 928 8.58 -1.58 -48.06
CA GLN A 928 8.74 -0.79 -46.84
C GLN A 928 7.56 -0.95 -45.87
N PHE A 929 6.90 -2.11 -45.89
CA PHE A 929 5.72 -2.39 -45.08
C PHE A 929 4.54 -1.43 -45.34
N GLN A 930 4.50 -0.81 -46.52
CA GLN A 930 3.42 0.08 -46.97
C GLN A 930 2.58 -0.61 -48.06
N GLY A 931 1.26 -0.61 -47.86
CA GLY A 931 0.31 -1.18 -48.81
C GLY A 931 -0.11 -0.17 -49.90
N PRO A 932 -0.76 -0.64 -50.99
CA PRO A 932 -1.33 0.25 -52.00
C PRO A 932 -2.59 0.95 -51.46
N LEU A 933 -2.99 2.04 -52.11
CA LEU A 933 -4.25 2.71 -51.82
C LEU A 933 -5.44 1.99 -52.48
N TRP A 934 -6.63 2.10 -51.90
CA TRP A 934 -7.86 1.58 -52.51
C TRP A 934 -8.12 2.11 -53.93
N ALA A 935 -7.74 3.36 -54.22
CA ALA A 935 -7.86 3.93 -55.56
C ALA A 935 -7.01 3.18 -56.62
N GLU A 936 -5.89 2.59 -56.21
CA GLU A 936 -5.03 1.78 -57.08
C GLU A 936 -5.66 0.43 -57.40
N LEU A 937 -6.39 -0.15 -56.44
CA LEU A 937 -7.19 -1.35 -56.67
C LEU A 937 -8.30 -1.10 -57.71
N ASP A 938 -8.86 0.12 -57.73
CA ASP A 938 -9.88 0.55 -58.69
C ASP A 938 -9.31 0.88 -60.09
N GLY A 939 -8.00 0.67 -60.31
CA GLY A 939 -7.35 0.78 -61.62
C GLY A 939 -6.69 2.12 -61.91
N SER A 940 -6.43 2.95 -60.89
CA SER A 940 -5.63 4.16 -61.09
C SER A 940 -4.20 3.80 -61.51
N THR A 941 -3.71 4.38 -62.61
CA THR A 941 -2.37 4.10 -63.13
C THR A 941 -1.35 5.15 -62.68
N ILE A 942 -0.17 4.68 -62.28
CA ILE A 942 1.01 5.51 -62.01
C ILE A 942 1.33 6.37 -63.24
N GLN A 943 1.42 7.69 -63.05
CA GLN A 943 1.82 8.62 -64.11
C GLN A 943 3.35 8.62 -64.26
N TRP A 944 3.84 8.42 -65.49
CA TRP A 944 5.27 8.33 -65.80
C TRP A 944 5.72 9.42 -66.78
N GLU A 945 6.80 10.11 -66.43
CA GLU A 945 7.59 10.93 -67.36
C GLU A 945 8.63 10.04 -68.05
N THR A 946 8.72 10.13 -69.38
CA THR A 946 9.66 9.30 -70.14
C THR A 946 10.92 10.08 -70.46
N ILE A 947 12.08 9.57 -70.04
CA ILE A 947 13.40 10.12 -70.37
C ILE A 947 13.94 9.35 -71.58
N SER A 948 14.09 10.05 -72.70
CA SER A 948 14.58 9.48 -73.97
C SER A 948 15.93 10.05 -74.40
N THR A 949 16.41 11.12 -73.75
CA THR A 949 17.63 11.83 -74.11
C THR A 949 18.48 12.19 -72.89
N VAL A 950 19.78 12.40 -73.11
CA VAL A 950 20.72 12.85 -72.07
C VAL A 950 20.32 14.22 -71.51
N ALA A 951 19.81 15.12 -72.35
CA ALA A 951 19.40 16.46 -71.93
C ALA A 951 18.22 16.43 -70.94
N GLU A 952 17.25 15.53 -71.13
CA GLU A 952 16.13 15.34 -70.19
C GLU A 952 16.63 14.81 -68.84
N LEU A 953 17.56 13.84 -68.85
CA LEU A 953 18.16 13.31 -67.63
C LEU A 953 18.98 14.37 -66.89
N GLN A 954 19.74 15.20 -67.60
CA GLN A 954 20.47 16.33 -67.01
C GLN A 954 19.51 17.40 -66.44
N ALA A 955 18.39 17.66 -67.11
CA ALA A 955 17.39 18.60 -66.60
C ALA A 955 16.80 18.13 -65.27
N LEU A 956 16.54 16.83 -65.12
CA LEU A 956 16.15 16.23 -63.85
C LEU A 956 17.26 16.40 -62.79
N ALA A 957 18.51 16.06 -63.13
CA ALA A 957 19.63 16.16 -62.19
C ALA A 957 19.94 17.60 -61.74
N ALA A 958 19.70 18.59 -62.61
CA ALA A 958 19.89 20.00 -62.29
C ALA A 958 18.72 20.60 -61.48
N SER A 959 17.56 19.93 -61.44
CA SER A 959 16.37 20.44 -60.76
C SER A 959 16.55 20.51 -59.24
N LYS A 960 16.02 21.58 -58.66
CA LYS A 960 15.86 21.77 -57.21
C LYS A 960 14.39 21.93 -56.81
N ASP A 961 13.48 21.78 -57.76
CA ASP A 961 12.04 21.86 -57.53
C ASP A 961 11.54 20.54 -56.94
N PRO A 962 11.01 20.53 -55.69
CA PRO A 962 10.45 19.33 -55.08
C PRO A 962 9.35 18.67 -55.91
N ALA A 963 8.54 19.45 -56.65
CA ALA A 963 7.46 18.91 -57.47
C ALA A 963 7.99 18.12 -58.68
N VAL A 964 9.16 18.50 -59.21
CA VAL A 964 9.84 17.74 -60.28
C VAL A 964 10.46 16.48 -59.69
N LEU A 965 11.12 16.60 -58.54
CA LEU A 965 11.81 15.48 -57.88
C LEU A 965 10.87 14.43 -57.26
N ALA A 966 9.58 14.73 -57.15
CA ALA A 966 8.53 13.82 -56.70
C ALA A 966 7.83 13.05 -57.86
N LYS A 967 8.13 13.39 -59.13
CA LYS A 967 7.54 12.67 -60.28
C LYS A 967 8.16 11.29 -60.48
N ASN A 968 7.43 10.44 -61.18
CA ASN A 968 7.92 9.12 -61.58
C ASN A 968 8.52 9.18 -62.98
N TYR A 969 9.70 8.60 -63.16
CA TYR A 969 10.49 8.65 -64.39
C TYR A 969 10.82 7.24 -64.90
N LYS A 970 10.73 7.04 -66.22
CA LYS A 970 11.19 5.80 -66.85
C LYS A 970 12.15 6.08 -68.00
N LEU A 971 13.17 5.24 -68.16
CA LEU A 971 14.06 5.31 -69.32
C LEU A 971 13.42 4.65 -70.54
N ALA A 972 13.49 5.27 -71.71
CA ALA A 972 13.03 4.67 -72.96
C ALA A 972 14.13 3.94 -73.76
N ARG A 973 15.39 4.14 -73.38
CA ARG A 973 16.59 3.59 -74.05
C ARG A 973 17.82 3.79 -73.18
N ASP A 974 18.92 3.16 -73.58
CA ASP A 974 20.25 3.40 -73.03
C ASP A 974 20.71 4.84 -73.32
N LEU A 975 21.45 5.44 -72.38
CA LEU A 975 21.95 6.82 -72.44
C LEU A 975 23.45 6.87 -72.17
N ASP A 976 24.19 7.65 -72.96
CA ASP A 976 25.64 7.82 -72.81
C ASP A 976 25.98 9.25 -72.37
N LEU A 977 26.61 9.39 -71.21
CA LEU A 977 27.01 10.68 -70.60
C LEU A 977 28.48 11.05 -70.89
N SER A 978 29.11 10.41 -71.88
CA SER A 978 30.46 10.76 -72.31
C SER A 978 30.64 12.26 -72.58
N GLY A 979 31.56 12.91 -71.85
CA GLY A 979 31.85 14.33 -72.00
C GLY A 979 30.77 15.29 -71.45
N VAL A 980 29.80 14.75 -70.70
CA VAL A 980 28.66 15.48 -70.16
C VAL A 980 28.85 15.70 -68.66
N THR A 981 28.62 16.92 -68.17
CA THR A 981 28.62 17.20 -66.73
C THR A 981 27.33 16.71 -66.10
N PHE A 982 27.44 15.88 -65.06
CA PHE A 982 26.31 15.36 -64.30
C PHE A 982 26.47 15.68 -62.80
N SER A 983 25.48 16.35 -62.22
CA SER A 983 25.52 16.82 -60.83
C SER A 983 25.01 15.81 -59.80
N GLY A 984 24.48 14.67 -60.26
CA GLY A 984 23.66 13.77 -59.44
C GLY A 984 22.25 14.32 -59.22
N ILE A 985 21.27 13.43 -59.05
CA ILE A 985 19.86 13.76 -58.85
C ILE A 985 19.57 13.95 -57.36
N GLY A 986 18.84 15.02 -57.03
CA GLY A 986 18.49 15.34 -55.64
C GLY A 986 19.64 15.93 -54.83
N SER A 987 19.34 16.29 -53.58
CA SER A 987 20.27 16.84 -52.58
C SER A 987 19.66 16.77 -51.19
N ALA A 988 20.44 16.98 -50.13
CA ALA A 988 19.93 16.88 -48.75
C ALA A 988 18.74 17.81 -48.44
N SER A 989 18.68 19.00 -49.06
CA SER A 989 17.58 19.96 -48.92
C SER A 989 16.42 19.75 -49.89
N ALA A 990 16.61 18.95 -50.94
CA ALA A 990 15.61 18.63 -51.96
C ALA A 990 15.92 17.22 -52.49
N PRO A 991 15.58 16.16 -51.73
CA PRO A 991 15.85 14.79 -52.13
C PRO A 991 14.96 14.37 -53.31
N PHE A 992 15.40 13.34 -54.04
CA PHE A 992 14.49 12.65 -54.96
C PHE A 992 13.51 11.80 -54.15
N THR A 993 12.22 11.90 -54.44
CA THR A 993 11.13 11.25 -53.68
C THR A 993 10.19 10.44 -54.56
N GLY A 994 10.29 10.55 -55.90
CA GLY A 994 9.48 9.79 -56.84
C GLY A 994 10.03 8.39 -57.16
N MET A 995 9.46 7.76 -58.17
CA MET A 995 9.97 6.49 -58.71
C MET A 995 10.88 6.71 -59.91
N PHE A 996 11.94 5.92 -60.04
CA PHE A 996 12.81 5.89 -61.22
C PHE A 996 12.97 4.44 -61.71
N ASP A 997 12.35 4.12 -62.85
CA ASP A 997 12.44 2.79 -63.47
C ASP A 997 13.37 2.85 -64.68
N GLY A 998 14.53 2.20 -64.57
CA GLY A 998 15.46 2.07 -65.69
C GLY A 998 14.91 1.18 -66.82
N GLN A 999 13.86 0.40 -66.60
CA GLN A 999 13.32 -0.60 -67.54
C GLN A 999 14.40 -1.54 -68.13
N GLY A 1000 15.48 -1.79 -67.37
CA GLY A 1000 16.63 -2.59 -67.81
C GLY A 1000 17.60 -1.84 -68.73
N HIS A 1001 17.45 -0.52 -68.91
CA HIS A 1001 18.36 0.30 -69.70
C HIS A 1001 19.63 0.68 -68.94
N THR A 1002 20.69 0.94 -69.72
CA THR A 1002 22.00 1.34 -69.22
C THR A 1002 22.25 2.83 -69.36
N VAL A 1003 22.78 3.46 -68.32
CA VAL A 1003 23.36 4.81 -68.38
C VAL A 1003 24.88 4.70 -68.23
N SER A 1004 25.63 5.03 -69.28
CA SER A 1004 27.08 4.85 -69.35
C SER A 1004 27.89 6.13 -69.16
N HIS A 1005 29.15 5.99 -68.72
CA HIS A 1005 30.13 7.07 -68.59
C HIS A 1005 29.69 8.20 -67.64
N VAL A 1006 29.00 7.84 -66.56
CA VAL A 1006 28.51 8.77 -65.54
C VAL A 1006 29.69 9.32 -64.74
N THR A 1007 29.98 10.62 -64.84
CA THR A 1007 30.97 11.27 -63.96
C THR A 1007 30.28 12.21 -62.98
N VAL A 1008 30.39 11.91 -61.69
CA VAL A 1008 29.91 12.77 -60.59
C VAL A 1008 31.09 13.20 -59.74
N LYS A 1009 31.34 14.50 -59.68
CA LYS A 1009 32.37 15.10 -58.81
C LYS A 1009 31.70 16.09 -57.88
N GLY A 1010 31.79 15.87 -56.57
CA GLY A 1010 31.06 16.68 -55.60
C GLY A 1010 31.60 16.63 -54.17
N GLY A 1011 30.80 17.18 -53.25
CA GLY A 1011 31.03 17.15 -51.80
C GLY A 1011 30.38 15.93 -51.15
N ASP A 1012 29.68 16.11 -50.03
CA ASP A 1012 28.98 15.02 -49.35
C ASP A 1012 27.74 14.55 -50.14
N ASN A 1013 27.36 13.28 -49.94
CA ASN A 1013 26.21 12.61 -50.57
C ASN A 1013 26.36 12.42 -52.09
N ALA A 1014 27.56 12.22 -52.61
CA ALA A 1014 27.77 12.11 -54.05
C ALA A 1014 27.32 10.75 -54.60
N GLY A 1015 26.50 10.76 -55.65
CA GLY A 1015 26.10 9.57 -56.41
C GLY A 1015 25.27 9.92 -57.66
N PHE A 1016 24.86 8.92 -58.44
CA PHE A 1016 23.93 9.16 -59.56
C PHE A 1016 22.62 9.79 -59.06
N PHE A 1017 22.11 9.27 -57.96
CA PHE A 1017 21.24 10.00 -57.02
C PHE A 1017 22.09 10.45 -55.84
N ASN A 1018 22.12 11.74 -55.56
CA ASN A 1018 22.85 12.23 -54.39
C ASN A 1018 22.13 11.82 -53.10
N VAL A 1019 20.85 12.19 -53.00
CA VAL A 1019 19.99 11.87 -51.85
C VAL A 1019 18.62 11.47 -52.33
N THR A 1020 18.14 10.34 -51.81
CA THR A 1020 16.76 9.86 -51.97
C THR A 1020 16.05 9.82 -50.64
N LEU A 1021 14.73 10.02 -50.63
CA LEU A 1021 13.88 9.94 -49.44
C LEU A 1021 12.51 9.38 -49.87
N GLY A 1022 12.14 8.18 -49.42
CA GLY A 1022 10.89 7.55 -49.87
C GLY A 1022 10.87 7.15 -51.36
N ALA A 1023 12.01 7.23 -52.06
CA ALA A 1023 12.06 7.00 -53.50
C ALA A 1023 12.23 5.52 -53.85
N VAL A 1024 11.67 5.10 -54.97
CA VAL A 1024 11.86 3.76 -55.53
C VAL A 1024 12.72 3.86 -56.79
N ILE A 1025 13.94 3.34 -56.75
CA ILE A 1025 14.83 3.23 -57.90
C ILE A 1025 14.92 1.76 -58.28
N LYS A 1026 14.51 1.40 -59.51
CA LYS A 1026 14.53 0.01 -59.96
C LYS A 1026 15.03 -0.19 -61.38
N ASN A 1027 15.53 -1.39 -61.65
CA ASN A 1027 15.89 -1.88 -62.99
C ASN A 1027 16.85 -0.95 -63.75
N LEU A 1028 17.78 -0.29 -63.05
CA LEU A 1028 18.72 0.67 -63.62
C LEU A 1028 20.13 0.09 -63.64
N HIS A 1029 20.78 0.17 -64.81
CA HIS A 1029 22.18 -0.25 -64.97
C HIS A 1029 23.06 0.98 -65.19
N LEU A 1030 24.08 1.16 -64.37
CA LEU A 1030 25.08 2.20 -64.53
C LEU A 1030 26.42 1.58 -64.90
N SER A 1031 27.00 1.98 -66.02
CA SER A 1031 28.28 1.42 -66.49
C SER A 1031 29.35 2.49 -66.64
N ASP A 1032 30.58 2.17 -66.26
CA ASP A 1032 31.71 3.10 -66.31
C ASP A 1032 31.43 4.40 -65.52
N VAL A 1033 30.97 4.26 -64.28
CA VAL A 1033 30.79 5.38 -63.37
C VAL A 1033 32.13 5.85 -62.81
N ASN A 1034 32.30 7.16 -62.64
CA ASN A 1034 33.41 7.77 -61.92
C ASN A 1034 32.85 8.76 -60.90
N VAL A 1035 32.67 8.29 -59.67
CA VAL A 1035 32.09 9.09 -58.58
C VAL A 1035 33.17 9.43 -57.56
N THR A 1036 33.36 10.72 -57.31
CA THR A 1036 34.29 11.23 -56.28
C THR A 1036 33.59 12.20 -55.34
N GLY A 1037 33.64 11.96 -54.03
CA GLY A 1037 32.96 12.80 -53.03
C GLY A 1037 33.65 12.87 -51.65
N GLY A 1038 32.97 13.52 -50.70
CA GLY A 1038 33.42 13.66 -49.30
C GLY A 1038 32.96 12.51 -48.40
N SER A 1039 31.81 12.67 -47.76
CA SER A 1039 31.11 11.66 -46.96
C SER A 1039 29.89 11.12 -47.71
N ARG A 1040 29.47 9.87 -47.45
CA ARG A 1040 28.27 9.22 -48.03
C ARG A 1040 28.33 9.19 -49.56
N VAL A 1041 29.28 8.42 -50.09
CA VAL A 1041 29.54 8.37 -51.53
C VAL A 1041 29.16 7.00 -52.06
N GLY A 1042 28.28 6.95 -53.06
CA GLY A 1042 27.81 5.72 -53.69
C GLY A 1042 27.71 5.86 -55.20
N GLY A 1043 27.92 4.77 -55.94
CA GLY A 1043 27.80 4.80 -57.40
C GLY A 1043 26.36 5.05 -57.86
N LEU A 1044 25.38 4.44 -57.21
CA LEU A 1044 23.95 4.65 -57.46
C LEU A 1044 23.38 5.75 -56.56
N VAL A 1045 23.50 5.60 -55.23
CA VAL A 1045 22.92 6.53 -54.26
C VAL A 1045 23.97 7.01 -53.26
N GLY A 1046 24.14 8.32 -53.07
CA GLY A 1046 24.98 8.84 -51.98
C GLY A 1046 24.40 8.51 -50.61
N TRP A 1047 23.18 8.97 -50.35
CA TRP A 1047 22.43 8.71 -49.12
C TRP A 1047 20.99 8.28 -49.45
N ALA A 1048 20.66 7.02 -49.15
CA ALA A 1048 19.29 6.53 -49.11
C ALA A 1048 18.72 6.88 -47.74
N ARG A 1049 18.08 8.05 -47.66
CA ARG A 1049 17.62 8.66 -46.41
C ARG A 1049 16.28 8.06 -45.99
N ALA A 1050 16.14 7.82 -44.70
CA ALA A 1050 14.88 7.49 -44.06
C ALA A 1050 14.37 8.66 -43.23
N GLU A 1051 13.06 8.73 -43.03
CA GLU A 1051 12.40 9.67 -42.14
C GLU A 1051 11.33 8.90 -41.36
N LEU A 1052 11.44 8.92 -40.03
CA LEU A 1052 10.48 8.28 -39.13
C LEU A 1052 9.50 9.32 -38.62
N ASP A 1053 8.22 9.13 -38.94
CA ASP A 1053 7.14 9.89 -38.32
C ASP A 1053 6.68 9.14 -37.08
N ARG A 1054 6.91 9.75 -35.91
CA ARG A 1054 6.56 9.17 -34.62
C ARG A 1054 5.06 9.20 -34.34
N GLN A 1055 4.31 10.07 -35.02
CA GLN A 1055 2.88 10.24 -34.81
C GLN A 1055 2.07 9.28 -35.70
N ASP A 1056 2.57 8.97 -36.89
CA ASP A 1056 1.93 8.09 -37.87
C ASP A 1056 2.96 7.29 -38.68
N MET A 1057 2.96 5.97 -38.53
CA MET A 1057 3.88 5.09 -39.25
C MET A 1057 3.68 5.14 -40.77
N ALA A 1058 2.48 5.48 -41.27
CA ALA A 1058 2.23 5.65 -42.70
C ALA A 1058 2.90 6.92 -43.27
N GLY A 1059 3.19 7.91 -42.42
CA GLY A 1059 3.93 9.13 -42.78
C GLY A 1059 5.44 8.89 -42.91
N SER A 1060 5.94 7.76 -42.41
CA SER A 1060 7.36 7.42 -42.47
C SER A 1060 7.80 7.12 -43.90
N LYS A 1061 9.03 7.51 -44.24
CA LYS A 1061 9.57 7.43 -45.60
C LYS A 1061 10.85 6.63 -45.60
N ALA A 1062 10.88 5.56 -46.39
CA ALA A 1062 12.09 4.79 -46.70
C ALA A 1062 12.13 4.52 -48.20
N GLY A 1063 13.33 4.47 -48.78
CA GLY A 1063 13.48 4.20 -50.21
C GLY A 1063 13.66 2.71 -50.52
N LEU A 1064 13.55 2.36 -51.80
CA LEU A 1064 13.99 1.08 -52.36
C LEU A 1064 15.00 1.33 -53.47
N ALA A 1065 16.15 0.66 -53.42
CA ALA A 1065 17.00 0.42 -54.58
C ALA A 1065 16.90 -1.06 -54.97
N GLY A 1066 16.23 -1.37 -56.07
CA GLY A 1066 15.86 -2.72 -56.46
C GLY A 1066 16.41 -3.13 -57.83
N SER A 1067 17.07 -4.27 -57.94
CA SER A 1067 17.52 -4.83 -59.24
C SER A 1067 18.41 -3.86 -60.05
N CYS A 1068 19.27 -3.11 -59.36
CA CYS A 1068 20.18 -2.14 -59.98
C CYS A 1068 21.61 -2.68 -60.07
N THR A 1069 22.35 -2.30 -61.13
CA THR A 1069 23.76 -2.66 -61.27
C THR A 1069 24.63 -1.44 -61.47
N VAL A 1070 25.84 -1.45 -60.91
CA VAL A 1070 26.82 -0.37 -61.07
C VAL A 1070 28.20 -0.95 -61.35
N SER A 1071 28.92 -0.39 -62.33
CA SER A 1071 30.34 -0.66 -62.57
C SER A 1071 31.16 0.61 -62.77
N GLY A 1072 32.45 0.56 -62.42
CA GLY A 1072 33.37 1.71 -62.55
C GLY A 1072 34.19 1.95 -61.28
N THR A 1073 34.41 3.22 -60.91
CA THR A 1073 35.20 3.63 -59.74
C THR A 1073 34.42 4.58 -58.84
N VAL A 1074 34.45 4.31 -57.53
CA VAL A 1074 33.89 5.19 -56.49
C VAL A 1074 34.98 5.52 -55.47
N SER A 1075 35.15 6.80 -55.16
CA SER A 1075 36.13 7.25 -54.16
C SER A 1075 35.59 8.34 -53.25
N GLY A 1076 35.93 8.26 -51.97
CA GLY A 1076 35.56 9.30 -51.00
C GLY A 1076 36.38 9.27 -49.72
N SER A 1077 35.90 9.93 -48.67
CA SER A 1077 36.54 9.92 -47.36
C SER A 1077 35.83 9.00 -46.38
N ARG A 1078 34.51 9.14 -46.20
CA ARG A 1078 33.73 8.43 -45.17
C ARG A 1078 32.42 7.85 -45.71
N ALA A 1079 32.00 6.67 -45.27
CA ALA A 1079 30.77 6.01 -45.73
C ALA A 1079 30.75 5.89 -47.26
N VAL A 1080 31.71 5.14 -47.80
CA VAL A 1080 31.93 4.98 -49.24
C VAL A 1080 31.52 3.57 -49.65
N GLY A 1081 30.49 3.44 -50.49
CA GLY A 1081 30.00 2.18 -51.02
C GLY A 1081 30.05 2.13 -52.54
N GLY A 1082 30.19 0.94 -53.13
CA GLY A 1082 30.14 0.81 -54.59
C GLY A 1082 28.75 1.15 -55.16
N LEU A 1083 27.69 0.78 -54.46
CA LEU A 1083 26.29 1.09 -54.81
C LEU A 1083 25.76 2.28 -54.02
N VAL A 1084 25.78 2.18 -52.69
CA VAL A 1084 25.15 3.15 -51.78
C VAL A 1084 26.17 3.67 -50.76
N GLY A 1085 26.27 4.98 -50.55
CA GLY A 1085 27.14 5.52 -49.50
C GLY A 1085 26.63 5.19 -48.10
N LEU A 1086 25.42 5.65 -47.78
CA LEU A 1086 24.67 5.33 -46.55
C LEU A 1086 23.27 4.81 -46.90
N ASN A 1087 22.95 3.60 -46.46
CA ASN A 1087 21.59 3.06 -46.45
C ASN A 1087 20.99 3.22 -45.06
N GLU A 1088 20.06 4.16 -44.89
CA GLU A 1088 19.57 4.56 -43.58
C GLU A 1088 18.31 3.78 -43.17
N GLY A 1089 18.30 3.35 -41.91
CA GLY A 1089 17.13 2.98 -41.13
C GLY A 1089 17.11 3.73 -39.80
N LEU A 1090 15.90 3.98 -39.32
CA LEU A 1090 15.60 4.71 -38.10
C LEU A 1090 14.64 3.88 -37.24
N SER A 1091 14.81 3.95 -35.93
CA SER A 1091 13.90 3.35 -34.96
C SER A 1091 13.68 4.32 -33.80
N ASP A 1092 12.50 4.29 -33.20
CA ASP A 1092 12.18 5.03 -31.99
C ASP A 1092 12.00 4.10 -30.80
N GLN A 1093 12.58 4.46 -29.65
CA GLN A 1093 12.51 3.61 -28.44
C GLN A 1093 11.18 3.75 -27.70
N GLU A 1094 10.46 4.87 -27.84
CA GLU A 1094 9.19 5.08 -27.15
C GLU A 1094 8.04 4.43 -27.92
N THR A 1095 8.00 4.61 -29.24
CA THR A 1095 6.91 4.06 -30.06
C THR A 1095 7.20 2.67 -30.60
N LEU A 1096 8.47 2.22 -30.52
CA LEU A 1096 8.99 1.00 -31.15
C LEU A 1096 8.84 0.98 -32.68
N PHE A 1097 8.51 2.12 -33.30
CA PHE A 1097 8.42 2.19 -34.75
C PHE A 1097 9.79 2.13 -35.37
N SER A 1098 9.86 1.47 -36.51
CA SER A 1098 11.07 1.42 -37.32
C SER A 1098 10.73 1.59 -38.78
N VAL A 1099 11.62 2.26 -39.49
CA VAL A 1099 11.53 2.47 -40.94
C VAL A 1099 12.93 2.35 -41.52
N ALA A 1100 13.08 1.58 -42.59
CA ALA A 1100 14.38 1.25 -43.15
C ALA A 1100 14.35 1.29 -44.67
N SER A 1101 15.30 2.01 -45.26
CA SER A 1101 15.52 1.94 -46.70
C SER A 1101 16.02 0.55 -47.10
N ALA A 1102 15.51 0.06 -48.22
CA ALA A 1102 15.76 -1.28 -48.74
C ALA A 1102 16.72 -1.26 -49.92
N VAL A 1103 17.66 -2.20 -49.96
CA VAL A 1103 18.50 -2.52 -51.12
C VAL A 1103 18.30 -3.99 -51.46
N ASP A 1104 17.64 -4.28 -52.58
CA ASP A 1104 17.34 -5.66 -53.02
C ASP A 1104 17.91 -5.94 -54.40
N LYS A 1105 18.45 -7.15 -54.61
CA LYS A 1105 18.95 -7.65 -55.91
C LYS A 1105 19.93 -6.71 -56.62
N CYS A 1106 20.70 -5.94 -55.87
CA CYS A 1106 21.62 -4.99 -56.46
C CYS A 1106 23.03 -5.56 -56.59
N THR A 1107 23.76 -5.17 -57.64
CA THR A 1107 25.15 -5.59 -57.87
C THR A 1107 26.09 -4.39 -58.03
N ALA A 1108 27.18 -4.36 -57.27
CA ALA A 1108 28.25 -3.38 -57.41
C ALA A 1108 29.55 -4.05 -57.91
N ALA A 1109 29.83 -3.91 -59.21
CA ALA A 1109 31.11 -4.26 -59.83
C ALA A 1109 32.04 -3.04 -59.90
N VAL A 1110 32.28 -2.41 -58.75
CA VAL A 1110 32.91 -1.10 -58.62
C VAL A 1110 34.21 -1.18 -57.82
N SER A 1111 35.29 -0.55 -58.29
CA SER A 1111 36.48 -0.34 -57.47
C SER A 1111 36.25 0.80 -56.47
N VAL A 1112 36.25 0.48 -55.18
CA VAL A 1112 35.93 1.42 -54.09
C VAL A 1112 37.20 1.84 -53.34
N SER A 1113 37.34 3.14 -53.03
CA SER A 1113 38.42 3.64 -52.17
C SER A 1113 37.94 4.68 -51.17
N GLY A 1114 38.48 4.65 -49.94
CA GLY A 1114 38.12 5.59 -48.89
C GLY A 1114 38.99 5.51 -47.63
N LYS A 1115 38.57 6.21 -46.57
CA LYS A 1115 39.31 6.28 -45.28
C LYS A 1115 38.54 5.74 -44.08
N GLU A 1116 37.21 5.75 -44.09
CA GLU A 1116 36.38 5.36 -42.96
C GLU A 1116 35.03 4.81 -43.45
N LYS A 1117 34.54 3.69 -42.88
CA LYS A 1117 33.30 2.99 -43.31
C LYS A 1117 33.25 2.77 -44.83
N VAL A 1118 34.13 1.91 -45.34
CA VAL A 1118 34.27 1.64 -46.77
C VAL A 1118 33.78 0.23 -47.08
N GLY A 1119 32.80 0.09 -47.97
CA GLY A 1119 32.24 -1.20 -48.37
C GLY A 1119 32.13 -1.38 -49.88
N GLY A 1120 32.16 -2.63 -50.35
CA GLY A 1120 32.04 -2.92 -51.78
C GLY A 1120 30.63 -2.65 -52.33
N LEU A 1121 29.57 -2.91 -51.56
CA LEU A 1121 28.20 -2.54 -51.91
C LEU A 1121 27.80 -1.24 -51.21
N VAL A 1122 27.94 -1.19 -49.88
CA VAL A 1122 27.44 -0.09 -49.03
C VAL A 1122 28.52 0.43 -48.10
N GLY A 1123 28.66 1.74 -47.95
CA GLY A 1123 29.61 2.29 -46.98
C GLY A 1123 29.16 2.01 -45.54
N GLU A 1124 27.95 2.46 -45.21
CA GLU A 1124 27.30 2.31 -43.91
C GLU A 1124 25.85 1.85 -44.09
N ASN A 1125 25.42 0.82 -43.35
CA ASN A 1125 24.07 0.27 -43.40
C ASN A 1125 23.40 0.28 -42.03
N SER A 1126 22.34 1.09 -41.89
CA SER A 1126 21.34 0.93 -40.83
C SER A 1126 19.96 0.49 -41.37
N GLY A 1127 19.81 0.40 -42.70
CA GLY A 1127 18.62 -0.13 -43.37
C GLY A 1127 18.66 -1.65 -43.60
N SER A 1128 17.90 -2.12 -44.59
CA SER A 1128 17.83 -3.54 -44.94
C SER A 1128 18.43 -3.83 -46.31
N ILE A 1129 19.21 -4.90 -46.41
CA ILE A 1129 19.85 -5.35 -47.66
C ILE A 1129 19.56 -6.83 -47.89
N THR A 1130 19.08 -7.17 -49.07
CA THR A 1130 18.71 -8.54 -49.44
C THR A 1130 19.25 -8.90 -50.83
N ARG A 1131 19.62 -10.17 -51.03
CA ARG A 1131 19.93 -10.77 -52.35
C ARG A 1131 20.92 -9.97 -53.21
N SER A 1132 21.89 -9.29 -52.60
CA SER A 1132 22.76 -8.33 -53.28
C SER A 1132 24.22 -8.80 -53.35
N ALA A 1133 25.00 -8.22 -54.27
CA ALA A 1133 26.34 -8.67 -54.61
C ALA A 1133 27.36 -7.51 -54.70
N ALA A 1134 28.51 -7.66 -54.04
CA ALA A 1134 29.67 -6.76 -54.19
C ALA A 1134 30.82 -7.47 -54.93
N GLN A 1135 31.04 -7.14 -56.19
CA GLN A 1135 32.01 -7.83 -57.05
C GLN A 1135 33.33 -7.08 -57.23
N GLY A 1136 33.33 -5.76 -57.06
CA GLY A 1136 34.52 -4.93 -57.26
C GLY A 1136 35.45 -4.87 -56.03
N SER A 1137 36.72 -4.51 -56.26
CA SER A 1137 37.75 -4.44 -55.23
C SER A 1137 37.57 -3.24 -54.28
N VAL A 1138 37.79 -3.43 -52.98
CA VAL A 1138 37.81 -2.37 -51.97
C VAL A 1138 39.25 -2.08 -51.54
N THR A 1139 39.79 -0.91 -51.89
CA THR A 1139 41.16 -0.50 -51.57
C THR A 1139 41.16 0.77 -50.71
N ALA A 1140 41.36 0.59 -49.40
CA ALA A 1140 41.39 1.64 -48.38
C ALA A 1140 42.59 1.41 -47.43
N PRO A 1141 43.83 1.68 -47.86
CA PRO A 1141 45.03 1.36 -47.08
C PRO A 1141 45.14 2.11 -45.74
N ASP A 1142 44.45 3.24 -45.60
CA ASP A 1142 44.31 4.00 -44.35
C ASP A 1142 42.92 3.79 -43.70
N GLY A 1143 42.14 2.84 -44.21
CA GLY A 1143 40.75 2.56 -43.87
C GLY A 1143 40.56 1.95 -42.48
N VAL A 1144 39.74 2.57 -41.63
CA VAL A 1144 39.50 2.10 -40.26
C VAL A 1144 38.42 1.00 -40.18
N MET A 1145 37.33 1.11 -40.94
CA MET A 1145 36.25 0.11 -41.02
C MET A 1145 36.04 -0.22 -42.49
N VAL A 1146 36.47 -1.40 -42.92
CA VAL A 1146 36.54 -1.78 -44.34
C VAL A 1146 35.97 -3.18 -44.53
N GLY A 1147 34.93 -3.31 -45.34
CA GLY A 1147 34.33 -4.60 -45.66
C GLY A 1147 34.24 -4.85 -47.16
N GLY A 1148 34.29 -6.10 -47.58
CA GLY A 1148 34.05 -6.45 -48.99
C GLY A 1148 32.62 -6.16 -49.46
N PHE A 1149 31.66 -6.13 -48.54
CA PHE A 1149 30.25 -5.83 -48.79
C PHE A 1149 29.83 -4.53 -48.12
N ALA A 1150 29.95 -4.44 -46.78
CA ALA A 1150 29.59 -3.25 -46.00
C ALA A 1150 30.76 -2.77 -45.14
N GLY A 1151 31.00 -1.46 -45.06
CA GLY A 1151 32.00 -0.92 -44.14
C GLY A 1151 31.56 -1.06 -42.68
N ASP A 1152 30.35 -0.61 -42.39
CA ASP A 1152 29.70 -0.65 -41.08
C ASP A 1152 28.23 -1.10 -41.23
N ASN A 1153 27.74 -1.94 -40.32
CA ASN A 1153 26.39 -2.49 -40.35
C ASN A 1153 25.73 -2.51 -38.97
N SER A 1154 24.74 -1.65 -38.77
CA SER A 1154 23.78 -1.73 -37.65
C SER A 1154 22.40 -2.22 -38.10
N GLY A 1155 22.17 -2.31 -39.41
CA GLY A 1155 20.93 -2.80 -40.02
C GLY A 1155 20.92 -4.31 -40.26
N SER A 1156 20.16 -4.75 -41.27
CA SER A 1156 20.02 -6.16 -41.62
C SER A 1156 20.57 -6.48 -43.02
N ILE A 1157 21.29 -7.60 -43.14
CA ILE A 1157 21.83 -8.11 -44.41
C ILE A 1157 21.51 -9.60 -44.54
N TYR A 1158 20.77 -9.96 -45.59
CA TYR A 1158 20.36 -11.34 -45.89
C TYR A 1158 20.78 -11.78 -47.29
N ASP A 1159 21.10 -13.07 -47.45
CA ASP A 1159 21.23 -13.77 -48.73
C ASP A 1159 22.16 -13.06 -49.73
N SER A 1160 23.25 -12.47 -49.24
CA SER A 1160 24.11 -11.56 -50.01
C SER A 1160 25.57 -12.00 -50.02
N HIS A 1161 26.35 -11.54 -51.00
CA HIS A 1161 27.75 -11.97 -51.11
C HIS A 1161 28.73 -10.90 -51.60
N ALA A 1162 30.00 -11.10 -51.27
CA ALA A 1162 31.12 -10.28 -51.75
C ALA A 1162 32.20 -11.14 -52.45
N GLU A 1163 32.80 -10.63 -53.52
CA GLU A 1163 33.80 -11.36 -54.33
C GLU A 1163 35.12 -10.59 -54.48
N GLY A 1164 35.10 -9.26 -54.36
CA GLY A 1164 36.26 -8.42 -54.61
C GLY A 1164 37.34 -8.50 -53.53
N GLU A 1165 38.59 -8.24 -53.91
CA GLU A 1165 39.71 -8.09 -52.96
C GLU A 1165 39.46 -6.91 -52.00
N VAL A 1166 39.75 -7.11 -50.71
CA VAL A 1166 39.60 -6.11 -49.66
C VAL A 1166 40.95 -5.78 -49.04
N ARG A 1167 41.34 -4.51 -49.10
CA ARG A 1167 42.55 -3.97 -48.46
C ARG A 1167 42.20 -2.83 -47.51
N GLY A 1168 42.40 -3.05 -46.21
CA GLY A 1168 42.12 -2.09 -45.12
C GLY A 1168 43.33 -1.87 -44.20
N LYS A 1169 43.17 -1.03 -43.18
CA LYS A 1169 44.15 -0.85 -42.09
C LYS A 1169 43.71 -1.57 -40.82
N SER A 1170 42.57 -1.13 -40.26
CA SER A 1170 42.11 -1.58 -38.93
C SER A 1170 41.07 -2.70 -39.04
N TYR A 1171 39.79 -2.46 -38.73
CA TYR A 1171 38.69 -3.43 -38.80
C TYR A 1171 38.38 -3.80 -40.25
N THR A 1172 39.07 -4.83 -40.76
CA THR A 1172 39.04 -5.23 -42.16
C THR A 1172 38.43 -6.63 -42.29
N GLY A 1173 37.20 -6.70 -42.82
CA GLY A 1173 36.47 -7.95 -42.99
C GLY A 1173 36.24 -8.30 -44.46
N GLY A 1174 36.23 -9.60 -44.77
CA GLY A 1174 35.92 -10.05 -46.13
C GLY A 1174 34.50 -9.74 -46.58
N PHE A 1175 33.55 -9.67 -45.63
CA PHE A 1175 32.15 -9.32 -45.91
C PHE A 1175 31.80 -7.97 -45.26
N VAL A 1176 31.84 -7.87 -43.93
CA VAL A 1176 31.56 -6.62 -43.20
C VAL A 1176 32.76 -6.18 -42.37
N GLY A 1177 33.05 -4.88 -42.31
CA GLY A 1177 34.11 -4.33 -41.45
C GLY A 1177 33.75 -4.41 -39.96
N ILE A 1178 32.62 -3.79 -39.57
CA ILE A 1178 32.01 -3.88 -38.23
C ILE A 1178 30.51 -4.16 -38.38
N SER A 1179 29.95 -5.04 -37.53
CA SER A 1179 28.52 -5.30 -37.50
C SER A 1179 27.98 -5.40 -36.07
N ASP A 1180 27.06 -4.50 -35.73
CA ASP A 1180 26.17 -4.60 -34.57
C ASP A 1180 24.77 -5.11 -34.98
N GLY A 1181 24.49 -5.14 -36.29
CA GLY A 1181 23.24 -5.60 -36.88
C GLY A 1181 23.23 -7.07 -37.32
N THR A 1182 22.16 -7.48 -38.00
CA THR A 1182 21.96 -8.87 -38.44
C THR A 1182 22.67 -9.15 -39.76
N VAL A 1183 23.41 -10.26 -39.83
CA VAL A 1183 23.99 -10.81 -41.07
C VAL A 1183 23.67 -12.29 -41.13
N LYS A 1184 22.92 -12.74 -42.15
CA LYS A 1184 22.45 -14.12 -42.25
C LYS A 1184 22.48 -14.64 -43.69
N ASN A 1185 22.89 -15.88 -43.90
CA ASN A 1185 23.04 -16.51 -45.22
C ASN A 1185 23.98 -15.73 -46.17
N CYS A 1186 25.07 -15.17 -45.64
CA CYS A 1186 26.00 -14.33 -46.40
C CYS A 1186 27.40 -14.94 -46.49
N TYR A 1187 28.10 -14.70 -47.61
CA TYR A 1187 29.46 -15.22 -47.82
C TYR A 1187 30.39 -14.22 -48.52
N SER A 1188 31.71 -14.40 -48.34
CA SER A 1188 32.74 -13.66 -49.07
C SER A 1188 33.76 -14.59 -49.71
N LEU A 1189 34.15 -14.29 -50.95
CA LEU A 1189 35.11 -15.06 -51.75
C LEU A 1189 36.45 -14.34 -51.99
N GLY A 1190 36.51 -13.03 -51.75
CA GLY A 1190 37.69 -12.20 -52.03
C GLY A 1190 38.80 -12.34 -50.99
N SER A 1191 40.05 -12.06 -51.38
CA SER A 1191 41.17 -12.02 -50.44
C SER A 1191 41.11 -10.76 -49.57
N VAL A 1192 41.46 -10.90 -48.29
CA VAL A 1192 41.43 -9.81 -47.29
C VAL A 1192 42.83 -9.52 -46.77
N THR A 1193 43.25 -8.26 -46.84
CA THR A 1193 44.54 -7.79 -46.30
C THR A 1193 44.32 -6.59 -45.40
N GLY A 1194 44.78 -6.67 -44.14
CA GLY A 1194 44.76 -5.55 -43.18
C GLY A 1194 45.93 -5.63 -42.20
N THR A 1195 46.20 -4.55 -41.47
CA THR A 1195 47.38 -4.45 -40.59
C THR A 1195 47.07 -4.67 -39.11
N ASP A 1196 45.85 -4.35 -38.64
CA ASP A 1196 45.52 -4.43 -37.21
C ASP A 1196 44.54 -5.59 -36.90
N TYR A 1197 43.30 -5.57 -37.40
CA TYR A 1197 42.26 -6.56 -37.11
C TYR A 1197 41.66 -7.14 -38.40
N THR A 1198 42.00 -8.39 -38.73
CA THR A 1198 41.58 -9.05 -39.99
C THR A 1198 40.80 -10.33 -39.74
N ALA A 1199 39.67 -10.50 -40.43
CA ALA A 1199 38.84 -11.71 -40.32
C ALA A 1199 38.37 -12.23 -41.71
N PRO A 1200 38.59 -13.52 -42.03
CA PRO A 1200 37.97 -14.18 -43.19
C PRO A 1200 36.50 -14.52 -42.89
N GLY A 1201 35.57 -14.16 -43.78
CA GLY A 1201 34.13 -14.19 -43.50
C GLY A 1201 33.39 -15.41 -44.05
N TRP A 1202 32.93 -16.29 -43.17
CA TRP A 1202 31.83 -17.25 -43.40
C TRP A 1202 30.86 -17.15 -42.22
N CYS A 1203 29.59 -16.83 -42.46
CA CYS A 1203 28.53 -16.82 -41.43
C CYS A 1203 27.43 -17.79 -41.87
N ARG A 1204 26.93 -18.63 -40.95
CA ARG A 1204 25.88 -19.61 -41.25
C ARG A 1204 24.50 -18.99 -41.22
#